data_AF-A0A1Q6WL48-F1
#
_entry.id   AF-A0A1Q6WL48-F1
#
_cell.length_a   1.000
_cell.length_b   1.000
_cell.length_c   1.000
_cell.angle_alpha   90.00
_cell.angle_beta   90.00
_cell.angle_gamma   90.00
#
_symmetry.space_group_name_H-M   'P 1'
#
loop_
_entity.id
_entity.type
_entity.pdbx_description
1 polymer ?
#
loop_
_entity_poly.entity_id
_entity_poly.type
_entity_poly.pdbx_seq_one_letter_code
_entity_poly.pdbx_strand_id
1 'polypeptide(L)'
;MRAGLAALAVAALIPISAAAQSTGRPALKRAAGTPIVAAALGQLPRTVVLKMSGDPVALVRSRAPGKQLAPGQRESIELDLRARQDAIVPTIQKMGGTVLAQFQHALNGIKVRGTPEQIRSFTSLPGVVAVKPVRFYHLDNAHSVPFIGAPQAWQGPPGLHGEHVRIAVIDTGVDYTHANFGGPGTVAAYNAAFASSTQPADPSLFGPDAPKVKGGIDLVGDAYNPIDPNHATPTPDPNPLDCNGHGSHTSGTATGFGVTTAGATFTGLYDGGTPSQSFTIGPGVAPLADLYAVRVFGCTGGSEVVVDGIEWAVAHDMQVISMSLGADFGPADDADAEAAENAVDSGVVVVAAAGNAGSIPYIVSSPGSGDKAISVAAMDSHIFLPNGVHIALSSGGGADGIDADPAVPLPGGSVPAVILTSAGSLALGCSASDYPSGGAAGALVIVSRGTCSFVTKATLAKAAGAVAIGVVNNTTGFFNPAIPGVTIPFIELRQTDSATFAGAPQPDNATVAFADIPNAAFRAVADFSAGGPRKPDGHLKPDISAPGVSVFSTAVGTGNQGLFESGTSMATPHVAGSAALVVQAHPGWSAADVADAVVNTADATKVAGYSARRLGNGLVQPVGATQTSVIAHAEDGTPSLSFGVAELTRDFSGQASIVVENRGDAPASFALSVMQGAGAAHTATLSSSSITIGGHASRTVAVHLAVPVGTVGDSSAFRQVQGRVLFSPTQGNNGVALGVPYYLVPRARSLVGAQLLESGQGRTVNVSNRSTAISGTADFYAWGLRGASRTLATGLRAVGVQSFNDPANGQILVFAVNTFGRVSNQVDSVYDVLVDLNGDGVADYDIEAADLGLLTGGSTRGQMVVAVFNLATGAGTLEFLATAPTDGSTVLMPLVAADAGITSANPRFSYVAQSLDLFSGAVDAITTPARFNAFDGSVSTGAYVVLPPGTSAGVPLIINRREFRKTPALGQMVVSLENRTQQGGQALLVPLDD
;
A
#
# COMPACT_ATOMS: atom_id res chain seq x y z
N MET A 1 -50.83 -22.09 42.31
CA MET A 1 -50.21 -20.80 42.68
C MET A 1 -48.70 -20.95 42.74
N ARG A 2 -47.95 -20.34 41.82
CA ARG A 2 -46.53 -19.97 41.97
C ARG A 2 -46.32 -18.71 41.12
N ALA A 3 -45.99 -17.59 41.75
CA ALA A 3 -45.71 -16.34 41.04
C ALA A 3 -44.20 -16.28 40.72
N GLY A 4 -43.84 -16.08 39.45
CA GLY A 4 -42.48 -15.71 39.07
C GLY A 4 -42.30 -14.21 39.23
N LEU A 5 -41.19 -13.78 39.84
CA LEU A 5 -40.82 -12.36 39.85
C LEU A 5 -40.35 -11.97 38.44
N ALA A 6 -41.10 -11.12 37.77
CA ALA A 6 -40.58 -10.35 36.64
C ALA A 6 -39.70 -9.21 37.20
N ALA A 7 -38.41 -9.24 36.90
CA ALA A 7 -37.52 -8.12 37.26
C ALA A 7 -37.83 -6.92 36.36
N LEU A 8 -38.34 -5.83 36.94
CA LEU A 8 -38.49 -4.57 36.21
C LEU A 8 -37.10 -3.98 35.96
N ALA A 9 -36.69 -3.93 34.69
CA ALA A 9 -35.57 -3.11 34.27
C ALA A 9 -35.98 -1.64 34.38
N VAL A 10 -35.42 -0.92 35.36
CA VAL A 10 -35.67 0.51 35.56
C VAL A 10 -34.93 1.29 34.49
N ALA A 11 -35.65 1.77 33.47
CA ALA A 11 -35.08 2.64 32.45
C ALA A 11 -34.75 4.01 33.06
N ALA A 12 -33.45 4.34 33.10
CA ALA A 12 -33.01 5.66 33.54
C ALA A 12 -33.32 6.70 32.44
N LEU A 13 -34.13 7.70 32.79
CA LEU A 13 -34.32 8.90 31.97
C LEU A 13 -33.11 9.82 32.17
N ILE A 14 -32.33 10.04 31.12
CA ILE A 14 -31.17 10.94 31.14
C ILE A 14 -31.68 12.38 30.90
N PRO A 15 -31.53 13.32 31.85
CA PRO A 15 -31.93 14.70 31.65
C PRO A 15 -30.98 15.39 30.66
N ILE A 16 -31.54 15.92 29.55
CA ILE A 16 -30.77 16.60 28.52
C ILE A 16 -30.31 17.97 29.04
N SER A 17 -29.09 18.03 29.56
CA SER A 17 -28.32 19.26 29.71
C SER A 17 -27.22 19.31 28.64
N ALA A 18 -26.74 20.50 28.29
CA ALA A 18 -25.65 20.65 27.32
C ALA A 18 -24.36 19.91 27.75
N ALA A 19 -24.13 19.76 29.06
CA ALA A 19 -23.02 18.97 29.60
C ALA A 19 -23.22 17.44 29.44
N ALA A 20 -24.47 16.96 29.41
CA ALA A 20 -24.80 15.55 29.21
C ALA A 20 -24.81 15.11 27.73
N GLN A 21 -24.72 16.06 26.79
CA GLN A 21 -24.67 15.78 25.34
C GLN A 21 -23.30 15.29 24.87
N SER A 22 -22.22 15.60 25.60
CA SER A 22 -20.84 15.29 25.21
C SER A 22 -20.14 14.23 26.07
N THR A 23 -20.70 13.83 27.21
CA THR A 23 -20.06 12.84 28.12
C THR A 23 -19.84 11.49 27.45
N GLY A 24 -18.57 11.16 27.17
CA GLY A 24 -18.16 9.90 26.55
C GLY A 24 -18.05 9.93 25.02
N ARG A 25 -18.34 11.05 24.36
CA ARG A 25 -18.07 11.23 22.92
C ARG A 25 -16.56 11.43 22.70
N PRO A 26 -15.94 10.83 21.66
CA PRO A 26 -14.55 11.11 21.30
C PRO A 26 -14.30 12.59 20.99
N ALA A 27 -13.13 13.11 21.36
CA ALA A 27 -12.73 14.48 21.05
C ALA A 27 -12.43 14.65 19.56
N LEU A 28 -12.96 15.72 18.95
CA LEU A 28 -12.68 16.08 17.57
C LEU A 28 -11.23 16.57 17.42
N LYS A 29 -10.58 16.19 16.31
CA LYS A 29 -9.20 16.60 15.98
C LYS A 29 -9.20 17.46 14.72
N ARG A 30 -8.99 18.78 14.89
CA ARG A 30 -8.95 19.73 13.76
C ARG A 30 -7.63 19.58 12.99
N ALA A 31 -7.69 19.67 11.66
CA ALA A 31 -6.59 19.44 10.71
C ALA A 31 -6.17 20.73 9.96
N ALA A 32 -6.53 21.89 10.50
CA ALA A 32 -6.35 23.19 9.87
C ALA A 32 -4.88 23.58 9.65
N GLY A 33 -4.63 24.44 8.63
CA GLY A 33 -3.34 25.09 8.39
C GLY A 33 -2.48 24.49 7.28
N THR A 34 -2.93 23.44 6.59
CA THR A 34 -2.25 22.90 5.40
C THR A 34 -2.97 23.36 4.11
N PRO A 35 -2.25 23.82 3.07
CA PRO A 35 -2.83 24.07 1.75
C PRO A 35 -3.40 22.78 1.13
N ILE A 36 -4.40 22.92 0.26
CA ILE A 36 -5.06 21.79 -0.42
C ILE A 36 -5.10 21.96 -1.95
N VAL A 37 -5.38 20.87 -2.65
CA VAL A 37 -5.52 20.82 -4.12
C VAL A 37 -6.71 21.65 -4.63
N ALA A 38 -6.61 22.15 -5.86
CA ALA A 38 -7.48 23.22 -6.38
C ALA A 38 -8.78 22.76 -7.08
N ALA A 39 -9.13 21.47 -7.05
CA ALA A 39 -10.36 20.93 -7.65
C ALA A 39 -10.74 19.57 -7.05
N ALA A 40 -12.05 19.28 -7.01
CA ALA A 40 -12.58 18.01 -6.51
C ALA A 40 -12.24 16.82 -7.43
N LEU A 41 -11.92 15.67 -6.83
CA LEU A 41 -11.32 14.51 -7.51
C LEU A 41 -12.26 13.74 -8.47
N GLY A 42 -13.58 13.97 -8.38
CA GLY A 42 -14.60 13.16 -9.05
C GLY A 42 -14.91 13.47 -10.52
N GLN A 43 -14.32 14.52 -11.10
CA GLN A 43 -14.68 15.01 -12.45
C GLN A 43 -13.70 14.58 -13.57
N LEU A 44 -12.76 13.67 -13.29
CA LEU A 44 -11.68 13.30 -14.22
C LEU A 44 -11.99 12.02 -15.02
N PRO A 45 -11.66 11.95 -16.32
CA PRO A 45 -11.71 10.71 -17.11
C PRO A 45 -10.84 9.59 -16.53
N ARG A 46 -11.22 8.33 -16.76
CA ARG A 46 -10.55 7.12 -16.24
C ARG A 46 -10.38 6.05 -17.33
N THR A 47 -9.47 5.11 -17.10
CA THR A 47 -9.22 3.94 -17.96
C THR A 47 -9.71 2.67 -17.30
N VAL A 48 -10.36 1.78 -18.06
CA VAL A 48 -10.98 0.54 -17.60
C VAL A 48 -10.74 -0.61 -18.58
N VAL A 49 -10.87 -1.86 -18.12
CA VAL A 49 -10.96 -3.05 -18.97
C VAL A 49 -12.39 -3.58 -18.94
N LEU A 50 -13.02 -3.64 -20.11
CA LEU A 50 -14.27 -4.36 -20.33
C LEU A 50 -13.94 -5.86 -20.42
N LYS A 51 -14.19 -6.63 -19.35
CA LYS A 51 -13.98 -8.08 -19.35
C LYS A 51 -15.03 -8.74 -20.23
N MET A 52 -14.60 -9.58 -21.16
CA MET A 52 -15.47 -10.25 -22.14
C MET A 52 -15.75 -11.70 -21.76
N SER A 53 -16.83 -12.27 -22.30
CA SER A 53 -17.18 -13.68 -22.11
C SER A 53 -16.28 -14.62 -22.94
N GLY A 54 -15.66 -15.60 -22.28
CA GLY A 54 -14.76 -16.61 -22.87
C GLY A 54 -13.47 -16.76 -22.06
N ASP A 55 -12.91 -17.97 -21.99
CA ASP A 55 -11.67 -18.25 -21.24
C ASP A 55 -10.42 -17.82 -22.04
N PRO A 56 -9.45 -17.08 -21.46
CA PRO A 56 -8.20 -16.70 -22.12
C PRO A 56 -7.23 -17.89 -22.26
N VAL A 57 -6.21 -17.75 -23.12
CA VAL A 57 -5.25 -18.84 -23.47
C VAL A 57 -4.63 -19.50 -22.24
N ALA A 58 -4.22 -18.74 -21.23
CA ALA A 58 -3.62 -19.21 -19.98
C ALA A 58 -4.56 -20.10 -19.17
N LEU A 59 -5.86 -19.77 -19.12
CA LEU A 59 -6.89 -20.52 -18.42
C LEU A 59 -7.33 -21.78 -19.18
N VAL A 60 -7.14 -21.82 -20.50
CA VAL A 60 -7.24 -23.06 -21.29
C VAL A 60 -5.96 -23.90 -21.12
N ARG A 61 -4.78 -23.28 -21.05
CA ARG A 61 -3.49 -23.95 -20.82
C ARG A 61 -3.45 -24.65 -19.46
N SER A 62 -3.89 -24.00 -18.38
CA SER A 62 -3.87 -24.56 -17.03
C SER A 62 -4.77 -25.80 -16.87
N ARG A 63 -5.84 -25.91 -17.67
CA ARG A 63 -6.76 -27.05 -17.72
C ARG A 63 -6.33 -28.16 -18.69
N ALA A 64 -5.28 -27.93 -19.50
CA ALA A 64 -4.82 -28.91 -20.48
C ALA A 64 -3.87 -29.96 -19.84
N PRO A 65 -3.81 -31.20 -20.35
CA PRO A 65 -2.90 -32.23 -19.85
C PRO A 65 -1.45 -31.74 -19.83
N GLY A 66 -0.77 -31.86 -18.67
CA GLY A 66 0.61 -31.41 -18.50
C GLY A 66 0.82 -29.88 -18.61
N LYS A 67 -0.25 -29.07 -18.52
CA LYS A 67 -0.24 -27.62 -18.75
C LYS A 67 0.28 -27.22 -20.14
N GLN A 68 0.15 -28.07 -21.16
CA GLN A 68 0.55 -27.79 -22.54
C GLN A 68 -0.66 -27.78 -23.48
N LEU A 69 -0.70 -26.79 -24.39
CA LEU A 69 -1.70 -26.70 -25.45
C LEU A 69 -1.24 -27.49 -26.68
N ALA A 70 -2.19 -28.01 -27.46
CA ALA A 70 -1.87 -28.66 -28.73
C ALA A 70 -1.36 -27.64 -29.78
N PRO A 71 -0.54 -28.05 -30.76
CA PRO A 71 -0.10 -27.18 -31.85
C PRO A 71 -1.28 -26.50 -32.57
N GLY A 72 -1.19 -25.19 -32.77
CA GLY A 72 -2.26 -24.35 -33.36
C GLY A 72 -3.45 -24.05 -32.43
N GLN A 73 -3.58 -24.72 -31.28
CA GLN A 73 -4.71 -24.50 -30.37
C GLN A 73 -4.71 -23.09 -29.75
N ARG A 74 -3.52 -22.57 -29.39
CA ARG A 74 -3.34 -21.18 -28.90
C ARG A 74 -3.89 -20.17 -29.90
N GLU A 75 -3.41 -20.23 -31.14
CA GLU A 75 -3.79 -19.35 -32.25
C GLU A 75 -5.31 -19.42 -32.54
N SER A 76 -5.89 -20.62 -32.49
CA SER A 76 -7.34 -20.81 -32.65
C SER A 76 -8.18 -20.19 -31.54
N ILE A 77 -7.67 -20.09 -30.30
CA ILE A 77 -8.35 -19.42 -29.18
C ILE A 77 -8.22 -17.90 -29.35
N GLU A 78 -6.99 -17.44 -29.62
CA GLU A 78 -6.66 -16.02 -29.84
C GLU A 78 -7.53 -15.39 -30.93
N LEU A 79 -7.69 -16.06 -32.07
CA LEU A 79 -8.51 -15.59 -33.20
C LEU A 79 -10.02 -15.53 -32.88
N ASP A 80 -10.57 -16.49 -32.12
CA ASP A 80 -11.99 -16.48 -31.72
C ASP A 80 -12.28 -15.38 -30.69
N LEU A 81 -11.41 -15.20 -29.69
CA LEU A 81 -11.55 -14.11 -28.72
C LEU A 81 -11.41 -12.74 -29.40
N ARG A 82 -10.40 -12.59 -30.28
CA ARG A 82 -10.15 -11.36 -31.04
C ARG A 82 -11.35 -10.97 -31.90
N ALA A 83 -11.91 -11.90 -32.68
CA ALA A 83 -13.05 -11.64 -33.56
C ALA A 83 -14.31 -11.17 -32.80
N ARG A 84 -14.53 -11.68 -31.58
CA ARG A 84 -15.64 -11.24 -30.71
C ARG A 84 -15.44 -9.83 -30.15
N GLN A 85 -14.20 -9.46 -29.86
CA GLN A 85 -13.84 -8.13 -29.36
C GLN A 85 -13.93 -7.07 -30.46
N ASP A 86 -13.39 -7.35 -31.66
CA ASP A 86 -13.42 -6.43 -32.81
C ASP A 86 -14.86 -6.07 -33.22
N ALA A 87 -15.82 -6.98 -33.02
CA ALA A 87 -17.23 -6.73 -33.30
C ALA A 87 -17.88 -5.63 -32.43
N ILE A 88 -17.34 -5.31 -31.24
CA ILE A 88 -17.92 -4.28 -30.35
C ILE A 88 -17.16 -2.95 -30.34
N VAL A 89 -15.90 -2.92 -30.80
CA VAL A 89 -15.04 -1.72 -30.86
C VAL A 89 -15.73 -0.49 -31.50
N PRO A 90 -16.43 -0.60 -32.66
CA PRO A 90 -17.10 0.56 -33.27
C PRO A 90 -18.23 1.15 -32.42
N THR A 91 -18.84 0.35 -31.54
CA THR A 91 -19.92 0.81 -30.65
C THR A 91 -19.36 1.62 -29.49
N ILE A 92 -18.24 1.18 -28.91
CA ILE A 92 -17.51 1.89 -27.84
C ILE A 92 -17.07 3.28 -28.35
N GLN A 93 -16.47 3.33 -29.53
CA GLN A 93 -16.04 4.58 -30.18
C GLN A 93 -17.21 5.53 -30.44
N LYS A 94 -18.35 5.02 -30.91
CA LYS A 94 -19.58 5.80 -31.12
C LYS A 94 -20.20 6.36 -29.82
N MET A 95 -19.94 5.72 -28.69
CA MET A 95 -20.32 6.19 -27.34
C MET A 95 -19.28 7.16 -26.73
N GLY A 96 -18.24 7.51 -27.48
CA GLY A 96 -17.20 8.46 -27.10
C GLY A 96 -16.08 7.88 -26.22
N GLY A 97 -15.97 6.55 -26.14
CA GLY A 97 -14.85 5.87 -25.47
C GLY A 97 -13.69 5.61 -26.43
N THR A 98 -12.45 5.84 -25.96
CA THR A 98 -11.23 5.53 -26.73
C THR A 98 -10.78 4.12 -26.41
N VAL A 99 -10.77 3.21 -27.39
CA VAL A 99 -10.19 1.86 -27.25
C VAL A 99 -8.66 1.97 -27.33
N LEU A 100 -7.95 1.32 -26.39
CA LEU A 100 -6.50 1.39 -26.24
C LEU A 100 -5.80 0.04 -26.48
N ALA A 101 -6.39 -1.08 -26.03
CA ALA A 101 -5.81 -2.43 -26.16
C ALA A 101 -6.90 -3.52 -26.13
N GLN A 102 -6.54 -4.74 -26.52
CA GLN A 102 -7.41 -5.91 -26.59
C GLN A 102 -6.61 -7.15 -26.17
N PHE A 103 -7.03 -7.85 -25.12
CA PHE A 103 -6.31 -8.93 -24.45
C PHE A 103 -6.89 -10.31 -24.76
N GLN A 104 -6.04 -11.34 -24.86
CA GLN A 104 -6.46 -12.72 -25.11
C GLN A 104 -5.67 -13.79 -24.34
N HIS A 105 -4.45 -13.50 -23.86
CA HIS A 105 -3.53 -14.53 -23.36
C HIS A 105 -3.71 -14.85 -21.87
N ALA A 106 -3.61 -13.86 -20.99
CA ALA A 106 -3.80 -13.96 -19.54
C ALA A 106 -5.17 -13.41 -19.09
N LEU A 107 -5.76 -12.48 -19.84
CA LEU A 107 -7.10 -11.91 -19.63
C LEU A 107 -7.86 -11.83 -20.97
N ASN A 108 -9.19 -11.94 -20.94
CA ASN A 108 -10.05 -11.71 -22.10
C ASN A 108 -10.82 -10.39 -21.91
N GLY A 109 -10.43 -9.33 -22.63
CA GLY A 109 -11.06 -8.02 -22.46
C GLY A 109 -10.58 -6.93 -23.39
N ILE A 110 -11.23 -5.77 -23.33
CA ILE A 110 -10.91 -4.56 -24.13
C ILE A 110 -10.61 -3.40 -23.18
N LYS A 111 -9.43 -2.78 -23.31
CA LYS A 111 -9.03 -1.59 -22.53
C LYS A 111 -9.56 -0.32 -23.19
N VAL A 112 -10.25 0.52 -22.42
CA VAL A 112 -11.01 1.69 -22.89
C VAL A 112 -10.85 2.86 -21.92
N ARG A 113 -10.75 4.10 -22.43
CA ARG A 113 -10.77 5.34 -21.63
C ARG A 113 -12.05 6.17 -21.88
N GLY A 114 -12.61 6.78 -20.83
CA GLY A 114 -13.81 7.64 -20.89
C GLY A 114 -14.15 8.33 -19.57
N THR A 115 -15.23 9.11 -19.51
CA THR A 115 -15.77 9.69 -18.25
C THR A 115 -16.52 8.64 -17.42
N PRO A 116 -16.79 8.88 -16.12
CA PRO A 116 -17.60 7.98 -15.29
C PRO A 116 -18.97 7.62 -15.90
N GLU A 117 -19.64 8.55 -16.59
CA GLU A 117 -20.93 8.34 -17.28
C GLU A 117 -20.77 7.40 -18.47
N GLN A 118 -19.71 7.60 -19.27
CA GLN A 118 -19.40 6.75 -20.42
C GLN A 118 -19.06 5.33 -19.95
N ILE A 119 -18.21 5.20 -18.94
CA ILE A 119 -17.83 3.92 -18.31
C ILE A 119 -19.08 3.18 -17.78
N ARG A 120 -19.97 3.89 -17.07
CA ARG A 120 -21.25 3.33 -16.60
C ARG A 120 -22.09 2.79 -17.77
N SER A 121 -22.09 3.45 -18.93
CA SER A 121 -22.85 3.00 -20.11
C SER A 121 -22.27 1.76 -20.81
N PHE A 122 -20.94 1.55 -20.78
CA PHE A 122 -20.30 0.39 -21.41
C PHE A 122 -20.69 -0.95 -20.74
N THR A 123 -21.15 -0.93 -19.49
CA THR A 123 -21.68 -2.11 -18.77
C THR A 123 -22.86 -2.80 -19.48
N SER A 124 -23.53 -2.11 -20.41
CA SER A 124 -24.69 -2.61 -21.15
C SER A 124 -24.35 -3.26 -22.50
N LEU A 125 -23.06 -3.31 -22.89
CA LEU A 125 -22.63 -3.81 -24.20
C LEU A 125 -22.66 -5.36 -24.28
N PRO A 126 -23.09 -5.96 -25.41
CA PRO A 126 -23.12 -7.40 -25.58
C PRO A 126 -21.76 -8.06 -25.35
N GLY A 127 -21.73 -9.12 -24.53
CA GLY A 127 -20.51 -9.90 -24.24
C GLY A 127 -19.64 -9.33 -23.11
N VAL A 128 -19.87 -8.09 -22.65
CA VAL A 128 -19.23 -7.55 -21.46
C VAL A 128 -19.83 -8.22 -20.22
N VAL A 129 -18.98 -8.83 -19.39
CA VAL A 129 -19.40 -9.53 -18.15
C VAL A 129 -18.96 -8.80 -16.88
N ALA A 130 -17.96 -7.92 -16.96
CA ALA A 130 -17.56 -7.01 -15.90
C ALA A 130 -16.82 -5.79 -16.48
N VAL A 131 -16.75 -4.70 -15.71
CA VAL A 131 -15.87 -3.57 -15.97
C VAL A 131 -14.88 -3.49 -14.82
N LYS A 132 -13.59 -3.72 -15.09
CA LYS A 132 -12.50 -3.62 -14.12
C LYS A 132 -11.79 -2.28 -14.29
N PRO A 133 -11.34 -1.60 -13.23
CA PRO A 133 -10.48 -0.42 -13.39
C PRO A 133 -9.10 -0.79 -13.92
N VAL A 134 -8.41 0.19 -14.52
CA VAL A 134 -6.95 0.15 -14.70
C VAL A 134 -6.34 1.15 -13.74
N ARG A 135 -5.33 0.72 -12.99
CA ARG A 135 -4.67 1.52 -11.96
C ARG A 135 -3.45 2.28 -12.49
N PHE A 136 -2.95 3.19 -11.66
CA PHE A 136 -1.74 3.96 -11.89
C PHE A 136 -0.66 3.48 -10.90
N TYR A 137 0.54 3.20 -11.40
CA TYR A 137 1.62 2.53 -10.65
C TYR A 137 2.80 3.49 -10.43
N HIS A 138 3.53 3.28 -9.33
CA HIS A 138 4.68 4.10 -8.92
C HIS A 138 5.96 3.27 -8.74
N LEU A 139 7.10 3.97 -8.78
CA LEU A 139 8.45 3.43 -8.59
C LEU A 139 8.97 3.81 -7.20
N ASP A 140 9.68 2.88 -6.55
CA ASP A 140 10.48 3.09 -5.33
C ASP A 140 11.45 1.89 -5.22
N ASN A 141 12.23 1.72 -4.16
CA ASN A 141 13.65 1.41 -4.38
C ASN A 141 14.31 0.27 -3.48
N ALA A 142 15.65 0.23 -3.25
CA ALA A 142 16.63 -0.85 -2.85
C ALA A 142 16.67 -1.40 -1.33
N HIS A 143 17.34 -2.40 -0.61
CA HIS A 143 18.58 -3.31 -0.48
C HIS A 143 18.35 -4.82 -0.19
N SER A 144 19.23 -5.80 -0.57
CA SER A 144 19.66 -6.90 0.37
C SER A 144 20.86 -7.86 0.09
N VAL A 145 21.10 -8.31 -1.15
CA VAL A 145 21.57 -9.69 -1.51
C VAL A 145 22.27 -10.58 -0.44
N PRO A 146 23.45 -10.26 0.14
CA PRO A 146 24.13 -11.20 1.06
C PRO A 146 23.33 -11.52 2.34
N PHE A 147 22.50 -10.58 2.81
CA PHE A 147 21.77 -10.70 4.08
C PHE A 147 20.71 -11.82 4.09
N ILE A 148 20.07 -12.10 2.95
CA ILE A 148 19.09 -13.19 2.85
C ILE A 148 19.75 -14.59 2.78
N GLY A 149 21.06 -14.65 2.55
CA GLY A 149 21.81 -15.91 2.43
C GLY A 149 21.84 -16.51 1.03
N ALA A 150 21.71 -15.70 -0.03
CA ALA A 150 21.85 -16.18 -1.42
C ALA A 150 23.23 -16.81 -1.71
N PRO A 151 24.38 -16.26 -1.24
CA PRO A 151 25.71 -16.87 -1.47
C PRO A 151 25.94 -18.24 -0.81
N GLN A 152 24.98 -18.73 -0.03
CA GLN A 152 24.97 -20.07 0.55
C GLN A 152 24.22 -21.08 -0.33
N ALA A 153 23.34 -20.63 -1.24
CA ALA A 153 22.71 -21.48 -2.26
C ALA A 153 23.64 -21.73 -3.46
N TRP A 154 24.62 -20.85 -3.69
CA TRP A 154 25.70 -20.99 -4.67
C TRP A 154 26.74 -22.07 -4.30
N GLN A 155 26.55 -22.84 -3.21
CA GLN A 155 27.59 -23.70 -2.63
C GLN A 155 27.36 -25.20 -2.90
N GLY A 156 28.47 -25.91 -3.14
CA GLY A 156 28.50 -27.36 -3.36
C GLY A 156 28.22 -27.76 -4.81
N PRO A 157 28.27 -29.07 -5.15
CA PRO A 157 27.90 -29.55 -6.47
C PRO A 157 26.37 -29.85 -6.55
N PRO A 158 25.62 -29.37 -7.55
CA PRO A 158 26.09 -28.57 -8.70
C PRO A 158 26.31 -27.08 -8.41
N GLY A 159 25.68 -26.54 -7.36
CA GLY A 159 25.53 -25.10 -7.14
C GLY A 159 24.29 -24.58 -7.88
N LEU A 160 23.68 -23.52 -7.37
CA LEU A 160 22.45 -22.95 -7.91
C LEU A 160 22.64 -21.46 -8.15
N HIS A 161 22.68 -21.02 -9.42
CA HIS A 161 22.90 -19.62 -9.80
C HIS A 161 21.81 -19.10 -10.75
N GLY A 162 20.81 -19.91 -11.08
CA GLY A 162 19.69 -19.59 -11.98
C GLY A 162 19.85 -20.12 -13.41
N GLU A 163 20.86 -20.95 -13.70
CA GLU A 163 21.18 -21.41 -15.05
C GLU A 163 19.96 -21.98 -15.79
N HIS A 164 19.71 -21.48 -17.01
CA HIS A 164 18.59 -21.81 -17.90
C HIS A 164 17.18 -21.43 -17.39
N VAL A 165 17.07 -20.68 -16.29
CA VAL A 165 15.79 -20.14 -15.80
C VAL A 165 15.54 -18.76 -16.42
N ARG A 166 14.39 -18.61 -17.09
CA ARG A 166 13.97 -17.35 -17.73
C ARG A 166 13.16 -16.48 -16.75
N ILE A 167 13.68 -15.30 -16.44
CA ILE A 167 13.01 -14.29 -15.62
C ILE A 167 12.60 -13.10 -16.49
N ALA A 168 11.31 -12.78 -16.53
CA ALA A 168 10.83 -11.49 -17.03
C ALA A 168 10.80 -10.45 -15.91
N VAL A 169 11.42 -9.30 -16.16
CA VAL A 169 11.31 -8.11 -15.31
C VAL A 169 10.37 -7.13 -16.02
N ILE A 170 9.19 -6.90 -15.44
CA ILE A 170 8.14 -6.02 -15.98
C ILE A 170 8.25 -4.68 -15.27
N ASP A 171 8.90 -3.71 -15.92
CA ASP A 171 9.51 -2.55 -15.25
C ASP A 171 9.80 -1.38 -16.24
N THR A 172 10.76 -0.49 -15.96
CA THR A 172 11.13 0.66 -16.83
C THR A 172 12.06 0.31 -18.00
N GLY A 173 12.55 -0.93 -18.10
CA GLY A 173 13.51 -1.39 -19.11
C GLY A 173 14.77 -2.01 -18.49
N VAL A 174 15.84 -2.15 -19.28
CA VAL A 174 17.19 -2.48 -18.78
C VAL A 174 18.29 -1.78 -19.60
N ASP A 175 19.31 -1.24 -18.94
CA ASP A 175 20.57 -0.80 -19.57
C ASP A 175 21.45 -2.01 -19.92
N TYR A 176 21.17 -2.68 -21.04
CA TYR A 176 21.98 -3.79 -21.55
C TYR A 176 23.42 -3.39 -21.94
N THR A 177 23.77 -2.10 -21.94
CA THR A 177 25.16 -1.64 -22.15
C THR A 177 26.00 -1.65 -20.87
N HIS A 178 25.34 -1.81 -19.72
CA HIS A 178 25.96 -1.79 -18.40
C HIS A 178 26.80 -3.03 -18.11
N ALA A 179 27.95 -2.84 -17.44
CA ALA A 179 28.90 -3.91 -17.10
C ALA A 179 28.25 -5.03 -16.27
N ASN A 180 27.29 -4.71 -15.40
CA ASN A 180 26.58 -5.70 -14.57
C ASN A 180 25.79 -6.76 -15.38
N PHE A 181 25.53 -6.49 -16.66
CA PHE A 181 24.82 -7.38 -17.58
C PHE A 181 25.72 -7.88 -18.73
N GLY A 182 27.03 -7.65 -18.64
CA GLY A 182 28.00 -8.05 -19.67
C GLY A 182 28.17 -7.06 -20.82
N GLY A 183 27.57 -5.86 -20.74
CA GLY A 183 27.75 -4.81 -21.73
C GLY A 183 29.11 -4.09 -21.66
N PRO A 184 29.42 -3.18 -22.60
CA PRO A 184 30.72 -2.51 -22.71
C PRO A 184 31.12 -1.66 -21.51
N GLY A 185 30.20 -1.36 -20.60
CA GLY A 185 30.53 -0.79 -19.29
C GLY A 185 30.84 0.70 -19.28
N THR A 186 30.35 1.47 -20.26
CA THR A 186 30.68 2.90 -20.39
C THR A 186 29.47 3.78 -20.70
N VAL A 187 29.48 5.01 -20.15
CA VAL A 187 28.53 6.09 -20.45
C VAL A 187 28.41 6.37 -21.96
N ALA A 188 29.51 6.19 -22.71
CA ALA A 188 29.52 6.37 -24.16
C ALA A 188 28.72 5.29 -24.91
N ALA A 189 28.74 4.04 -24.43
CA ALA A 189 27.94 2.96 -25.01
C ALA A 189 26.44 3.18 -24.75
N TYR A 190 26.07 3.55 -23.52
CA TYR A 190 24.69 3.90 -23.17
C TYR A 190 24.19 5.08 -24.03
N ASN A 191 24.93 6.19 -24.09
CA ASN A 191 24.54 7.36 -24.89
C ASN A 191 24.37 7.03 -26.38
N ALA A 192 25.17 6.10 -26.92
CA ALA A 192 25.03 5.63 -28.29
C ALA A 192 23.76 4.79 -28.50
N ALA A 193 23.46 3.88 -27.56
CA ALA A 193 22.23 3.07 -27.58
C ALA A 193 20.97 3.94 -27.42
N PHE A 194 20.99 4.90 -26.49
CA PHE A 194 19.87 5.81 -26.21
C PHE A 194 19.60 6.79 -27.36
N ALA A 195 20.63 7.22 -28.09
CA ALA A 195 20.46 7.99 -29.33
C ALA A 195 19.74 7.20 -30.45
N SER A 196 19.54 5.90 -30.26
CA SER A 196 18.76 5.00 -31.12
C SER A 196 17.74 4.16 -30.33
N SER A 197 17.19 4.68 -29.22
CA SER A 197 16.27 3.93 -28.34
C SER A 197 15.14 3.25 -29.12
N THR A 198 14.46 3.99 -29.99
CA THR A 198 13.34 3.48 -30.83
C THR A 198 13.71 2.52 -31.96
N GLN A 199 14.97 2.05 -32.04
CA GLN A 199 15.45 1.10 -33.05
C GLN A 199 15.90 -0.22 -32.37
N PRO A 200 15.88 -1.37 -33.08
CA PRO A 200 16.32 -2.65 -32.52
C PRO A 200 17.68 -2.56 -31.82
N ALA A 201 17.75 -3.09 -30.60
CA ALA A 201 18.95 -3.13 -29.78
C ALA A 201 20.11 -3.91 -30.45
N ASP A 202 21.33 -3.68 -29.98
CA ASP A 202 22.52 -4.39 -30.46
C ASP A 202 22.40 -5.91 -30.21
N PRO A 203 22.39 -6.76 -31.25
CA PRO A 203 22.18 -8.20 -31.10
C PRO A 203 23.30 -8.93 -30.35
N SER A 204 24.44 -8.28 -30.10
CA SER A 204 25.50 -8.82 -29.23
C SER A 204 25.28 -8.54 -27.74
N LEU A 205 24.38 -7.60 -27.40
CA LEU A 205 24.06 -7.18 -26.03
C LEU A 205 22.61 -7.49 -25.64
N PHE A 206 21.73 -7.67 -26.61
CA PHE A 206 20.31 -7.99 -26.45
C PHE A 206 19.86 -9.08 -27.43
N GLY A 207 19.29 -10.17 -26.92
CA GLY A 207 18.82 -11.30 -27.71
C GLY A 207 19.43 -12.65 -27.29
N PRO A 208 19.08 -13.77 -27.95
CA PRO A 208 19.43 -15.12 -27.49
C PRO A 208 20.93 -15.37 -27.26
N ASP A 209 21.79 -14.76 -28.09
CA ASP A 209 23.25 -14.89 -28.03
C ASP A 209 23.92 -13.90 -27.06
N ALA A 210 23.20 -12.92 -26.54
CA ALA A 210 23.73 -11.89 -25.63
C ALA A 210 24.16 -12.47 -24.27
N PRO A 211 25.08 -11.83 -23.52
CA PRO A 211 25.55 -12.33 -22.23
C PRO A 211 24.44 -12.55 -21.19
N LYS A 212 23.47 -11.62 -21.10
CA LYS A 212 22.45 -11.60 -20.04
C LYS A 212 21.03 -11.34 -20.53
N VAL A 213 20.84 -10.28 -21.31
CA VAL A 213 19.49 -9.82 -21.71
C VAL A 213 19.06 -10.60 -22.95
N LYS A 214 18.38 -11.73 -22.73
CA LYS A 214 18.04 -12.71 -23.78
C LYS A 214 16.90 -12.28 -24.69
N GLY A 215 16.18 -11.23 -24.33
CA GLY A 215 15.13 -10.61 -25.13
C GLY A 215 14.30 -9.63 -24.30
N GLY A 216 13.15 -9.26 -24.83
CA GLY A 216 12.29 -8.24 -24.22
C GLY A 216 11.45 -7.50 -25.25
N ILE A 217 10.80 -6.42 -24.81
CA ILE A 217 9.99 -5.52 -25.65
C ILE A 217 9.75 -4.19 -24.92
N ASP A 218 9.64 -3.09 -25.66
CA ASP A 218 9.04 -1.85 -25.16
C ASP A 218 7.56 -1.80 -25.56
N LEU A 219 6.66 -1.78 -24.56
CA LEU A 219 5.22 -1.70 -24.77
C LEU A 219 4.70 -0.26 -24.82
N VAL A 220 5.55 0.75 -24.66
CA VAL A 220 5.14 2.15 -24.38
C VAL A 220 5.95 3.24 -25.08
N GLY A 221 7.27 3.10 -25.21
CA GLY A 221 8.16 4.13 -25.75
C GLY A 221 8.47 5.27 -24.77
N ASP A 222 9.59 5.96 -25.01
CA ASP A 222 10.21 6.92 -24.08
C ASP A 222 9.29 8.02 -23.52
N ALA A 223 8.38 8.53 -24.34
CA ALA A 223 7.53 9.68 -23.99
C ALA A 223 6.27 9.31 -23.18
N TYR A 224 5.91 8.02 -23.07
CA TYR A 224 4.61 7.61 -22.55
C TYR A 224 4.35 8.04 -21.10
N ASN A 225 3.22 8.71 -20.89
CA ASN A 225 2.74 9.09 -19.56
C ASN A 225 1.19 9.11 -19.53
N PRO A 226 0.51 8.19 -18.82
CA PRO A 226 -0.95 8.03 -18.89
C PRO A 226 -1.78 9.22 -18.38
N ILE A 227 -1.19 10.16 -17.63
CA ILE A 227 -1.87 11.39 -17.15
C ILE A 227 -1.64 12.64 -18.02
N ASP A 228 -0.77 12.58 -19.04
CA ASP A 228 -0.64 13.67 -20.03
C ASP A 228 -1.48 13.35 -21.28
N PRO A 229 -2.54 14.12 -21.60
CA PRO A 229 -3.38 13.86 -22.77
C PRO A 229 -2.64 13.76 -24.11
N ASN A 230 -1.44 14.33 -24.23
CA ASN A 230 -0.62 14.27 -25.44
C ASN A 230 0.23 12.99 -25.53
N HIS A 231 0.54 12.36 -24.39
CA HIS A 231 1.46 11.23 -24.27
C HIS A 231 0.84 9.98 -23.63
N ALA A 232 -0.46 10.01 -23.30
CA ALA A 232 -1.19 8.92 -22.65
C ALA A 232 -1.63 7.79 -23.60
N THR A 233 -1.00 7.66 -24.76
CA THR A 233 -1.16 6.55 -25.73
C THR A 233 0.19 5.86 -25.91
N PRO A 234 0.31 4.55 -25.63
CA PRO A 234 1.56 3.80 -25.83
C PRO A 234 2.03 3.84 -27.29
N THR A 235 3.35 3.90 -27.49
CA THR A 235 4.03 3.77 -28.80
C THR A 235 5.09 2.66 -28.71
N PRO A 236 4.68 1.37 -28.86
CA PRO A 236 5.56 0.23 -28.66
C PRO A 236 6.70 0.12 -29.68
N ASP A 237 7.85 -0.41 -29.26
CA ASP A 237 9.02 -0.69 -30.11
C ASP A 237 9.84 -1.89 -29.59
N PRO A 238 10.84 -2.41 -30.34
CA PRO A 238 11.52 -3.67 -30.00
C PRO A 238 12.64 -3.54 -28.95
N ASN A 239 12.91 -2.36 -28.40
CA ASN A 239 14.11 -2.07 -27.61
C ASN A 239 13.78 -1.54 -26.19
N PRO A 240 13.75 -2.42 -25.17
CA PRO A 240 13.45 -2.05 -23.79
C PRO A 240 14.64 -1.39 -23.06
N LEU A 241 15.35 -0.46 -23.72
CA LEU A 241 16.45 0.28 -23.09
C LEU A 241 15.89 1.15 -21.95
N ASP A 242 16.43 0.99 -20.75
CA ASP A 242 16.04 1.81 -19.61
C ASP A 242 16.55 3.25 -19.78
N CYS A 243 15.70 4.22 -19.47
CA CYS A 243 16.05 5.65 -19.38
C CYS A 243 15.63 6.27 -18.04
N ASN A 244 15.08 5.47 -17.12
CA ASN A 244 14.60 5.88 -15.81
C ASN A 244 15.53 5.38 -14.70
N GLY A 245 15.90 4.10 -14.74
CA GLY A 245 16.90 3.47 -13.85
C GLY A 245 16.37 2.34 -12.99
N HIS A 246 15.09 2.40 -12.60
CA HIS A 246 14.48 1.45 -11.67
C HIS A 246 14.48 0.02 -12.24
N GLY A 247 14.15 -0.18 -13.53
CA GLY A 247 14.17 -1.49 -14.18
C GLY A 247 15.56 -2.11 -14.32
N SER A 248 16.59 -1.27 -14.55
CA SER A 248 17.98 -1.72 -14.48
C SER A 248 18.39 -2.11 -13.07
N HIS A 249 17.94 -1.35 -12.06
CA HIS A 249 18.24 -1.61 -10.66
C HIS A 249 17.61 -2.92 -10.16
N THR A 250 16.32 -3.14 -10.44
CA THR A 250 15.60 -4.38 -10.07
C THR A 250 16.15 -5.59 -10.82
N SER A 251 16.43 -5.46 -12.12
CA SER A 251 17.10 -6.48 -12.94
C SER A 251 18.47 -6.89 -12.40
N GLY A 252 19.28 -5.91 -11.98
CA GLY A 252 20.59 -6.13 -11.37
C GLY A 252 20.48 -6.86 -10.02
N THR A 253 19.46 -6.53 -9.24
CA THR A 253 19.19 -7.15 -7.93
C THR A 253 18.78 -8.62 -8.07
N ALA A 254 17.97 -8.95 -9.08
CA ALA A 254 17.56 -10.32 -9.36
C ALA A 254 18.69 -11.16 -10.00
N THR A 255 19.37 -10.60 -11.02
CA THR A 255 20.14 -11.40 -11.99
C THR A 255 21.51 -10.84 -12.41
N GLY A 256 21.95 -9.71 -11.85
CA GLY A 256 23.22 -9.07 -12.23
C GLY A 256 24.44 -9.97 -11.97
N PHE A 257 25.43 -9.92 -12.87
CA PHE A 257 26.66 -10.72 -12.72
C PHE A 257 27.55 -10.22 -11.57
N GLY A 258 27.42 -8.95 -11.18
CA GLY A 258 28.36 -8.20 -10.37
C GLY A 258 29.35 -7.40 -11.23
N VAL A 259 29.88 -6.33 -10.66
CA VAL A 259 30.89 -5.45 -11.26
C VAL A 259 32.07 -5.33 -10.31
N THR A 260 33.25 -5.73 -10.77
CA THR A 260 34.51 -5.63 -10.03
C THR A 260 34.92 -4.18 -9.77
N THR A 261 35.80 -3.93 -8.78
CA THR A 261 36.36 -2.58 -8.54
C THR A 261 37.19 -2.01 -9.70
N ALA A 262 37.53 -2.83 -10.70
CA ALA A 262 38.11 -2.38 -11.96
C ALA A 262 37.06 -1.84 -12.96
N GLY A 263 35.77 -1.81 -12.59
CA GLY A 263 34.67 -1.35 -13.44
C GLY A 263 34.23 -2.34 -14.53
N ALA A 264 34.66 -3.60 -14.43
CA ALA A 264 34.37 -4.66 -15.40
C ALA A 264 33.45 -5.74 -14.81
N THR A 265 32.65 -6.38 -15.68
CA THR A 265 31.80 -7.54 -15.37
C THR A 265 32.53 -8.61 -14.57
N PHE A 266 31.92 -9.13 -13.52
CA PHE A 266 32.46 -10.28 -12.81
C PHE A 266 32.21 -11.57 -13.61
N THR A 267 33.29 -12.32 -13.85
CA THR A 267 33.28 -13.60 -14.58
C THR A 267 33.96 -14.71 -13.76
N GLY A 268 34.01 -14.55 -12.43
CA GLY A 268 34.52 -15.57 -11.52
C GLY A 268 33.45 -16.60 -11.14
N LEU A 269 33.78 -17.45 -10.17
CA LEU A 269 32.80 -18.38 -9.60
C LEU A 269 31.86 -17.65 -8.63
N TYR A 270 30.59 -18.08 -8.65
CA TYR A 270 29.61 -17.78 -7.62
C TYR A 270 29.70 -18.92 -6.59
N ASP A 271 30.19 -18.60 -5.39
CA ASP A 271 30.40 -19.56 -4.30
C ASP A 271 30.44 -18.82 -2.93
N GLY A 272 30.79 -19.55 -1.87
CA GLY A 272 30.89 -18.99 -0.52
C GLY A 272 32.06 -18.01 -0.29
N GLY A 273 33.00 -17.93 -1.23
CA GLY A 273 34.10 -16.96 -1.25
C GLY A 273 33.78 -15.69 -2.04
N THR A 274 32.76 -15.70 -2.91
CA THR A 274 32.32 -14.50 -3.65
C THR A 274 32.03 -13.29 -2.75
N PRO A 275 31.36 -13.41 -1.57
CA PRO A 275 31.13 -12.26 -0.68
C PRO A 275 32.39 -11.67 -0.03
N SER A 276 33.55 -12.30 -0.19
CA SER A 276 34.86 -11.76 0.26
C SER A 276 35.65 -11.07 -0.87
N GLN A 277 35.09 -10.97 -2.08
CA GLN A 277 35.67 -10.21 -3.19
C GLN A 277 35.28 -8.73 -3.11
N SER A 278 36.18 -7.85 -3.57
CA SER A 278 35.87 -6.43 -3.70
C SER A 278 35.09 -6.15 -4.99
N PHE A 279 33.88 -5.62 -4.84
CA PHE A 279 33.01 -5.21 -5.94
C PHE A 279 32.76 -3.70 -5.91
N THR A 280 32.49 -3.12 -7.09
CA THR A 280 31.69 -1.90 -7.20
C THR A 280 30.20 -2.24 -7.04
N ILE A 281 29.72 -3.32 -7.66
CA ILE A 281 28.34 -3.82 -7.49
C ILE A 281 28.39 -5.33 -7.24
N GLY A 282 27.74 -5.81 -6.17
CA GLY A 282 27.64 -7.24 -5.90
C GLY A 282 26.78 -7.98 -6.94
N PRO A 283 26.95 -9.30 -7.11
CA PRO A 283 26.04 -10.09 -7.94
C PRO A 283 24.60 -10.10 -7.39
N GLY A 284 23.63 -10.25 -8.28
CA GLY A 284 22.22 -10.49 -7.94
C GLY A 284 22.00 -11.88 -7.35
N VAL A 285 20.77 -12.18 -6.89
CA VAL A 285 20.43 -13.45 -6.22
C VAL A 285 20.64 -14.68 -7.12
N ALA A 286 20.24 -14.58 -8.39
CA ALA A 286 20.37 -15.62 -9.41
C ALA A 286 21.23 -15.10 -10.60
N PRO A 287 22.56 -14.99 -10.41
CA PRO A 287 23.43 -14.24 -11.32
C PRO A 287 23.63 -14.89 -12.69
N LEU A 288 23.23 -16.16 -12.90
CA LEU A 288 23.27 -16.86 -14.18
C LEU A 288 21.87 -17.16 -14.77
N ALA A 289 20.81 -16.56 -14.23
CA ALA A 289 19.48 -16.57 -14.86
C ALA A 289 19.44 -15.74 -16.15
N ASP A 290 18.61 -16.16 -17.11
CA ASP A 290 18.36 -15.47 -18.37
C ASP A 290 17.34 -14.32 -18.14
N LEU A 291 17.74 -13.08 -18.42
CA LEU A 291 16.93 -11.89 -18.19
C LEU A 291 16.14 -11.49 -19.45
N TYR A 292 14.85 -11.23 -19.29
CA TYR A 292 13.98 -10.66 -20.33
C TYR A 292 13.37 -9.35 -19.80
N ALA A 293 13.58 -8.25 -20.50
CA ALA A 293 13.12 -6.92 -20.06
C ALA A 293 11.81 -6.52 -20.76
N VAL A 294 10.75 -6.32 -19.99
CA VAL A 294 9.42 -5.97 -20.49
C VAL A 294 9.10 -4.56 -20.01
N ARG A 295 9.36 -3.57 -20.86
CA ARG A 295 9.23 -2.16 -20.50
C ARG A 295 7.77 -1.72 -20.57
N VAL A 296 7.25 -1.25 -19.43
CA VAL A 296 5.85 -0.82 -19.23
C VAL A 296 5.72 0.63 -18.76
N PHE A 297 6.83 1.35 -18.56
CA PHE A 297 6.88 2.78 -18.24
C PHE A 297 7.73 3.55 -19.27
N GLY A 298 7.29 4.76 -19.64
CA GLY A 298 8.16 5.73 -20.32
C GLY A 298 9.24 6.25 -19.37
N CYS A 299 10.07 7.21 -19.80
CA CYS A 299 11.15 7.74 -18.95
C CYS A 299 10.62 8.46 -17.69
N THR A 300 9.37 8.95 -17.73
CA THR A 300 8.70 9.62 -16.60
C THR A 300 7.19 9.33 -16.60
N GLY A 301 6.55 9.35 -15.43
CA GLY A 301 5.12 9.09 -15.28
C GLY A 301 4.83 7.72 -14.66
N GLY A 302 3.56 7.33 -14.69
CA GLY A 302 3.12 5.99 -14.27
C GLY A 302 2.87 5.06 -15.46
N SER A 303 2.27 3.90 -15.21
CA SER A 303 1.83 2.96 -16.24
C SER A 303 0.33 2.69 -16.17
N GLU A 304 -0.23 2.19 -17.27
CA GLU A 304 -1.52 1.50 -17.34
C GLU A 304 -1.40 0.12 -18.04
N VAL A 305 -0.20 -0.32 -18.45
CA VAL A 305 0.01 -1.48 -19.36
C VAL A 305 0.61 -2.72 -18.67
N VAL A 306 0.41 -2.84 -17.36
CA VAL A 306 0.92 -3.99 -16.57
C VAL A 306 0.34 -5.32 -17.05
N VAL A 307 -0.95 -5.35 -17.40
CA VAL A 307 -1.62 -6.54 -17.98
C VAL A 307 -0.93 -6.94 -19.29
N ASP A 308 -0.66 -5.98 -20.18
CA ASP A 308 0.02 -6.18 -21.46
C ASP A 308 1.41 -6.83 -21.26
N GLY A 309 2.13 -6.47 -20.20
CA GLY A 309 3.39 -7.10 -19.81
C GLY A 309 3.25 -8.54 -19.31
N ILE A 310 2.20 -8.84 -18.54
CA ILE A 310 1.89 -10.22 -18.09
C ILE A 310 1.46 -11.09 -19.29
N GLU A 311 0.63 -10.56 -20.20
CA GLU A 311 0.28 -11.22 -21.47
C GLU A 311 1.56 -11.60 -22.24
N TRP A 312 2.51 -10.68 -22.39
CA TRP A 312 3.79 -10.93 -23.07
C TRP A 312 4.62 -12.01 -22.38
N ALA A 313 4.77 -11.97 -21.05
CA ALA A 313 5.59 -12.94 -20.33
C ALA A 313 5.00 -14.36 -20.36
N VAL A 314 3.66 -14.48 -20.31
CA VAL A 314 2.94 -15.74 -20.51
C VAL A 314 3.05 -16.21 -21.97
N ALA A 315 3.01 -15.29 -22.94
CA ALA A 315 3.10 -15.55 -24.37
C ALA A 315 4.49 -16.03 -24.84
N HIS A 316 5.55 -15.77 -24.08
CA HIS A 316 6.94 -16.16 -24.37
C HIS A 316 7.49 -17.22 -23.39
N ASP A 317 6.61 -17.92 -22.67
CA ASP A 317 6.95 -19.04 -21.78
C ASP A 317 8.06 -18.71 -20.77
N MET A 318 7.93 -17.57 -20.09
CA MET A 318 8.75 -17.20 -18.93
C MET A 318 8.50 -18.15 -17.75
N GLN A 319 9.48 -18.31 -16.86
CA GLN A 319 9.36 -19.18 -15.68
C GLN A 319 9.14 -18.39 -14.39
N VAL A 320 9.69 -17.17 -14.31
CA VAL A 320 9.46 -16.22 -13.22
C VAL A 320 9.11 -14.85 -13.81
N ILE A 321 8.17 -14.15 -13.18
CA ILE A 321 7.85 -12.74 -13.42
C ILE A 321 8.20 -11.96 -12.14
N SER A 322 9.01 -10.91 -12.28
CA SER A 322 9.23 -9.88 -11.26
C SER A 322 8.48 -8.61 -11.65
N MET A 323 7.48 -8.22 -10.84
CA MET A 323 6.74 -6.98 -10.98
C MET A 323 7.05 -6.06 -9.79
N SER A 324 8.10 -5.27 -9.97
CA SER A 324 8.59 -4.29 -9.00
C SER A 324 7.70 -3.03 -8.96
N LEU A 325 6.40 -3.21 -9.12
CA LEU A 325 5.40 -2.18 -9.32
C LEU A 325 4.16 -2.53 -8.50
N GLY A 326 3.40 -1.51 -8.13
CA GLY A 326 2.18 -1.67 -7.36
C GLY A 326 1.26 -0.47 -7.49
N ALA A 327 -0.04 -0.71 -7.35
CA ALA A 327 -1.03 0.33 -7.19
C ALA A 327 -1.96 0.01 -6.00
N ASP A 328 -1.96 0.90 -5.02
CA ASP A 328 -2.46 0.69 -3.66
C ASP A 328 -3.93 0.28 -3.58
N PHE A 329 -4.30 -0.45 -2.52
CA PHE A 329 -5.64 -0.96 -2.24
C PHE A 329 -6.18 -1.90 -3.35
N GLY A 330 -5.40 -2.92 -3.71
CA GLY A 330 -5.76 -3.99 -4.63
C GLY A 330 -6.63 -5.09 -3.98
N PRO A 331 -7.80 -5.43 -4.54
CA PRO A 331 -8.47 -6.70 -4.30
C PRO A 331 -7.91 -7.81 -5.19
N ALA A 332 -8.42 -9.04 -5.03
CA ALA A 332 -8.06 -10.19 -5.86
C ALA A 332 -8.65 -10.12 -7.29
N ASP A 333 -9.71 -9.31 -7.50
CA ASP A 333 -10.47 -9.25 -8.75
C ASP A 333 -10.14 -8.03 -9.64
N ASP A 334 -8.98 -7.40 -9.46
CA ASP A 334 -8.43 -6.46 -10.44
C ASP A 334 -8.02 -7.16 -11.75
N ALA A 335 -7.64 -6.40 -12.78
CA ALA A 335 -7.30 -6.93 -14.11
C ALA A 335 -5.90 -7.58 -14.14
N ASP A 336 -4.94 -6.96 -13.47
CA ASP A 336 -3.55 -7.40 -13.31
C ASP A 336 -3.43 -8.53 -12.27
N ALA A 337 -4.20 -8.47 -11.17
CA ALA A 337 -4.34 -9.60 -10.25
C ALA A 337 -4.87 -10.86 -10.96
N GLU A 338 -5.99 -10.76 -11.71
CA GLU A 338 -6.52 -11.92 -12.45
C GLU A 338 -5.54 -12.44 -13.53
N ALA A 339 -4.80 -11.55 -14.19
CA ALA A 339 -3.76 -11.93 -15.14
C ALA A 339 -2.59 -12.67 -14.46
N ALA A 340 -2.16 -12.22 -13.27
CA ALA A 340 -1.14 -12.88 -12.45
C ALA A 340 -1.59 -14.27 -11.98
N GLU A 341 -2.84 -14.41 -11.51
CA GLU A 341 -3.41 -15.71 -11.13
C GLU A 341 -3.42 -16.70 -12.29
N ASN A 342 -3.85 -16.24 -13.47
CA ASN A 342 -3.82 -17.04 -14.69
C ASN A 342 -2.39 -17.37 -15.13
N ALA A 343 -1.41 -16.49 -14.91
CA ALA A 343 0.00 -16.76 -15.18
C ALA A 343 0.55 -17.90 -14.29
N VAL A 344 0.28 -17.89 -12.98
CA VAL A 344 0.67 -18.97 -12.06
C VAL A 344 -0.03 -20.29 -12.39
N ASP A 345 -1.33 -20.25 -12.66
CA ASP A 345 -2.06 -21.43 -13.13
C ASP A 345 -1.48 -21.98 -14.45
N SER A 346 -0.99 -21.12 -15.33
CA SER A 346 -0.35 -21.51 -16.59
C SER A 346 1.09 -22.03 -16.46
N GLY A 347 1.72 -21.87 -15.29
CA GLY A 347 3.07 -22.39 -14.99
C GLY A 347 4.16 -21.36 -14.65
N VAL A 348 3.82 -20.07 -14.50
CA VAL A 348 4.81 -18.98 -14.30
C VAL A 348 4.79 -18.50 -12.84
N VAL A 349 5.92 -18.49 -12.12
CA VAL A 349 5.96 -17.93 -10.76
C VAL A 349 5.84 -16.41 -10.83
N VAL A 350 4.83 -15.82 -10.19
CA VAL A 350 4.64 -14.37 -10.15
C VAL A 350 5.05 -13.82 -8.79
N VAL A 351 5.96 -12.83 -8.81
CA VAL A 351 6.43 -12.12 -7.64
C VAL A 351 6.19 -10.63 -7.83
N ALA A 352 5.52 -9.97 -6.88
CA ALA A 352 5.07 -8.60 -7.00
C ALA A 352 5.30 -7.78 -5.72
N ALA A 353 5.52 -6.48 -5.87
CA ALA A 353 5.69 -5.56 -4.77
C ALA A 353 4.41 -5.42 -3.94
N ALA A 354 4.53 -5.33 -2.61
CA ALA A 354 3.39 -5.08 -1.74
C ALA A 354 2.83 -3.65 -1.87
N GLY A 355 3.66 -2.68 -2.30
CA GLY A 355 3.33 -1.26 -2.38
C GLY A 355 4.08 -0.40 -1.35
N ASN A 356 4.16 0.91 -1.61
CA ASN A 356 5.01 1.85 -0.85
C ASN A 356 4.22 2.94 -0.10
N ALA A 357 2.89 2.87 -0.04
CA ALA A 357 2.04 3.84 0.68
C ALA A 357 1.97 3.63 2.22
N GLY A 358 2.87 2.83 2.78
CA GLY A 358 2.97 2.62 4.22
C GLY A 358 1.96 1.64 4.79
N SER A 359 2.14 1.27 6.05
CA SER A 359 1.43 0.12 6.66
C SER A 359 -0.05 0.34 7.05
N ILE A 360 -0.79 1.16 6.30
CA ILE A 360 -2.23 1.41 6.46
C ILE A 360 -3.01 0.07 6.30
N PRO A 361 -4.16 -0.17 6.96
CA PRO A 361 -4.96 -1.36 6.70
C PRO A 361 -5.56 -1.34 5.30
N TYR A 362 -5.63 -2.50 4.63
CA TYR A 362 -6.22 -2.69 3.30
C TYR A 362 -5.48 -2.07 2.10
N ILE A 363 -4.26 -1.56 2.29
CA ILE A 363 -3.54 -0.78 1.27
C ILE A 363 -2.64 -1.60 0.33
N VAL A 364 -2.45 -2.90 0.60
CA VAL A 364 -1.61 -3.77 -0.27
C VAL A 364 -1.99 -3.63 -1.75
N SER A 365 -0.97 -3.47 -2.58
CA SER A 365 -1.09 -3.16 -4.00
C SER A 365 -1.50 -4.35 -4.86
N SER A 366 -2.24 -4.08 -5.94
CA SER A 366 -2.31 -4.98 -7.11
C SER A 366 -1.04 -4.78 -7.97
N PRO A 367 -0.45 -5.83 -8.59
CA PRO A 367 -0.93 -7.22 -8.69
C PRO A 367 -0.58 -8.11 -7.49
N GLY A 368 0.17 -7.60 -6.50
CA GLY A 368 0.50 -8.31 -5.25
C GLY A 368 -0.70 -8.65 -4.34
N SER A 369 -1.93 -8.35 -4.76
CA SER A 369 -3.18 -8.75 -4.12
C SER A 369 -3.73 -10.09 -4.66
N GLY A 370 -3.20 -10.64 -5.75
CA GLY A 370 -3.59 -11.98 -6.25
C GLY A 370 -3.41 -13.08 -5.20
N ASP A 371 -4.25 -14.12 -5.21
CA ASP A 371 -4.15 -15.25 -4.28
C ASP A 371 -2.78 -15.95 -4.35
N LYS A 372 -2.35 -16.35 -5.56
CA LYS A 372 -1.13 -17.12 -5.84
C LYS A 372 0.09 -16.24 -6.16
N ALA A 373 -0.10 -14.97 -6.48
CA ALA A 373 1.00 -14.02 -6.64
C ALA A 373 1.74 -13.80 -5.30
N ILE A 374 3.07 -13.94 -5.30
CA ILE A 374 3.90 -13.73 -4.10
C ILE A 374 4.08 -12.23 -3.88
N SER A 375 3.41 -11.71 -2.86
CA SER A 375 3.42 -10.31 -2.44
C SER A 375 4.55 -10.05 -1.46
N VAL A 376 5.40 -9.06 -1.74
CA VAL A 376 6.68 -8.86 -1.03
C VAL A 376 6.72 -7.53 -0.27
N ALA A 377 6.79 -7.60 1.06
CA ALA A 377 7.09 -6.46 1.95
C ALA A 377 8.59 -6.14 2.01
N ALA A 378 8.90 -4.88 2.34
CA ALA A 378 10.26 -4.38 2.57
C ALA A 378 10.63 -4.39 4.06
N MET A 379 11.86 -4.80 4.36
CA MET A 379 12.48 -4.68 5.68
C MET A 379 13.92 -4.13 5.56
N ASP A 380 14.51 -3.64 6.64
CA ASP A 380 15.86 -3.08 6.59
C ASP A 380 16.94 -4.12 6.93
N SER A 381 17.85 -4.40 5.99
CA SER A 381 18.99 -5.32 6.19
C SER A 381 20.23 -4.67 6.83
N HIS A 382 20.25 -3.36 7.04
CA HIS A 382 21.44 -2.63 7.49
C HIS A 382 21.66 -2.74 9.00
N ILE A 383 22.79 -3.32 9.40
CA ILE A 383 23.29 -3.29 10.79
C ILE A 383 23.78 -1.86 11.13
N PHE A 384 24.41 -1.20 10.17
CA PHE A 384 24.92 0.17 10.27
C PHE A 384 24.38 1.00 9.11
N LEU A 385 24.09 2.29 9.37
CA LEU A 385 23.56 3.20 8.35
C LEU A 385 24.58 3.37 7.20
N PRO A 386 24.16 3.28 5.92
CA PRO A 386 25.01 3.60 4.78
C PRO A 386 25.64 4.99 4.89
N ASN A 387 26.86 5.13 4.39
CA ASN A 387 27.63 6.38 4.38
C ASN A 387 27.76 7.06 5.75
N GLY A 388 27.67 6.30 6.85
CA GLY A 388 27.82 6.83 8.20
C GLY A 388 29.17 7.52 8.39
N VAL A 389 29.16 8.73 8.93
CA VAL A 389 30.36 9.52 9.25
C VAL A 389 30.29 10.05 10.69
N HIS A 390 31.45 10.26 11.31
CA HIS A 390 31.55 10.93 12.59
C HIS A 390 32.33 12.24 12.45
N ILE A 391 31.74 13.34 12.90
CA ILE A 391 32.37 14.66 13.03
C ILE A 391 32.83 14.80 14.48
N ALA A 392 34.14 14.70 14.73
CA ALA A 392 34.71 15.00 16.05
C ALA A 392 35.24 16.45 16.10
N LEU A 393 34.91 17.17 17.18
CA LEU A 393 35.37 18.54 17.44
C LEU A 393 36.61 18.54 18.34
N SER A 394 37.58 19.41 18.05
CA SER A 394 38.85 19.47 18.80
C SER A 394 38.68 20.09 20.19
N SER A 395 37.60 20.83 20.42
CA SER A 395 37.17 21.23 21.78
C SER A 395 36.64 20.07 22.63
N GLY A 396 36.43 18.90 22.04
CA GLY A 396 35.62 17.82 22.59
C GLY A 396 34.13 17.98 22.22
N GLY A 397 33.45 16.84 22.10
CA GLY A 397 32.12 16.77 21.48
C GLY A 397 32.22 16.42 19.99
N GLY A 398 31.06 16.35 19.34
CA GLY A 398 30.92 15.85 17.98
C GLY A 398 29.54 15.25 17.73
N ALA A 399 29.31 14.76 16.52
CA ALA A 399 28.07 14.07 16.15
C ALA A 399 28.29 13.09 15.00
N ASP A 400 27.47 12.05 14.98
CA ASP A 400 27.37 11.11 13.87
C ASP A 400 26.37 11.64 12.83
N GLY A 401 26.73 11.49 11.56
CA GLY A 401 25.98 11.96 10.41
C GLY A 401 25.97 10.95 9.26
N ILE A 402 25.25 11.27 8.19
CA ILE A 402 25.28 10.52 6.93
C ILE A 402 25.90 11.42 5.86
N ASP A 403 26.87 10.92 5.09
CA ASP A 403 27.35 11.62 3.90
C ASP A 403 26.38 11.36 2.73
N ALA A 404 25.73 12.43 2.27
CA ALA A 404 24.70 12.38 1.23
C ALA A 404 25.28 12.26 -0.19
N ASP A 405 26.59 12.47 -0.37
CA ASP A 405 27.28 12.24 -1.65
C ASP A 405 28.71 11.70 -1.43
N PRO A 406 28.87 10.39 -1.14
CA PRO A 406 30.17 9.78 -0.89
C PRO A 406 31.06 9.69 -2.15
N ALA A 407 30.56 10.10 -3.33
CA ALA A 407 31.40 10.24 -4.52
C ALA A 407 32.25 11.52 -4.47
N VAL A 408 31.92 12.47 -3.60
CA VAL A 408 32.77 13.63 -3.26
C VAL A 408 33.62 13.27 -2.02
N PRO A 409 34.96 13.20 -2.12
CA PRO A 409 35.79 12.75 -1.00
C PRO A 409 35.70 13.66 0.24
N LEU A 410 35.50 13.03 1.40
CA LEU A 410 35.59 13.68 2.72
C LEU A 410 36.94 14.43 2.92
N PRO A 411 36.96 15.56 3.65
CA PRO A 411 38.18 16.32 3.92
C PRO A 411 39.19 15.49 4.72
N GLY A 412 40.37 15.26 4.13
CA GLY A 412 41.42 14.44 4.75
C GLY A 412 42.11 15.14 5.93
N GLY A 413 41.83 14.68 7.14
CA GLY A 413 42.50 15.11 8.38
C GLY A 413 41.67 16.07 9.22
N SER A 414 42.34 17.04 9.87
CA SER A 414 41.69 18.07 10.68
C SER A 414 41.57 19.36 9.88
N VAL A 415 40.36 19.93 9.81
CA VAL A 415 40.02 21.17 9.11
C VAL A 415 39.40 22.17 10.08
N PRO A 416 39.49 23.49 9.84
CA PRO A 416 38.76 24.48 10.64
C PRO A 416 37.25 24.18 10.69
N ALA A 417 36.62 24.38 11.84
CA ALA A 417 35.19 24.21 12.05
C ALA A 417 34.53 25.59 12.18
N VAL A 418 33.72 25.97 11.19
CA VAL A 418 33.01 27.25 11.12
C VAL A 418 31.53 27.01 11.38
N ILE A 419 31.10 27.31 12.60
CA ILE A 419 29.72 27.06 13.06
C ILE A 419 28.94 28.36 12.98
N LEU A 420 28.03 28.46 12.01
CA LEU A 420 27.25 29.69 11.83
C LEU A 420 26.16 29.76 12.91
N THR A 421 26.10 30.87 13.64
CA THR A 421 25.12 31.09 14.71
C THR A 421 24.40 32.43 14.57
N SER A 422 23.15 32.48 15.02
CA SER A 422 22.32 33.68 15.08
C SER A 422 21.48 33.62 16.36
N ALA A 423 21.47 34.71 17.13
CA ALA A 423 20.80 34.81 18.43
C ALA A 423 21.07 33.64 19.41
N GLY A 424 22.25 33.03 19.36
CA GLY A 424 22.64 31.89 20.21
C GLY A 424 22.11 30.52 19.76
N SER A 425 21.53 30.42 18.57
CA SER A 425 21.16 29.16 17.91
C SER A 425 21.94 28.99 16.59
N LEU A 426 21.95 27.79 16.00
CA LEU A 426 22.54 27.58 14.67
C LEU A 426 21.81 28.43 13.62
N ALA A 427 22.57 29.16 12.80
CA ALA A 427 22.06 29.93 11.67
C ALA A 427 21.76 29.02 10.47
N LEU A 428 21.01 29.55 9.49
CA LEU A 428 20.58 28.76 8.34
C LEU A 428 21.59 28.73 7.18
N GLY A 429 22.56 29.64 7.11
CA GLY A 429 23.48 29.74 5.97
C GLY A 429 22.75 29.98 4.65
N CYS A 430 21.71 30.83 4.67
CA CYS A 430 20.87 31.16 3.52
C CYS A 430 21.28 32.47 2.82
N SER A 431 22.18 33.25 3.43
CA SER A 431 22.75 34.47 2.84
C SER A 431 24.28 34.45 2.91
N ALA A 432 24.95 35.11 1.97
CA ALA A 432 26.40 35.37 2.07
C ALA A 432 26.76 36.20 3.31
N SER A 433 25.82 36.97 3.87
CA SER A 433 25.99 37.70 5.14
C SER A 433 26.02 36.82 6.38
N ASP A 434 25.65 35.54 6.28
CA ASP A 434 25.65 34.61 7.41
C ASP A 434 27.07 34.09 7.72
N TYR A 435 28.02 34.30 6.80
CA TYR A 435 29.39 33.82 6.87
C TYR A 435 30.33 34.90 7.45
N PRO A 436 31.42 34.52 8.15
CA PRO A 436 32.42 35.46 8.64
C PRO A 436 33.03 36.31 7.51
N SER A 437 33.50 37.53 7.84
CA SER A 437 34.11 38.46 6.87
C SER A 437 35.44 37.99 6.26
N GLY A 438 36.04 36.93 6.81
CA GLY A 438 37.18 36.21 6.23
C GLY A 438 36.80 34.97 5.40
N GLY A 439 35.49 34.71 5.22
CA GLY A 439 34.97 33.48 4.61
C GLY A 439 35.04 32.26 5.54
N ALA A 440 35.02 31.09 4.92
CA ALA A 440 35.14 29.76 5.53
C ALA A 440 36.20 28.91 4.80
N ALA A 441 37.28 29.55 4.33
CA ALA A 441 38.29 28.94 3.47
C ALA A 441 38.93 27.69 4.12
N GLY A 442 38.80 26.54 3.45
CA GLY A 442 39.34 25.26 3.93
C GLY A 442 38.53 24.59 5.04
N ALA A 443 37.38 25.15 5.44
CA ALA A 443 36.63 24.73 6.62
C ALA A 443 35.54 23.69 6.34
N LEU A 444 35.16 22.95 7.40
CA LEU A 444 33.83 22.37 7.55
C LEU A 444 32.87 23.45 8.08
N VAL A 445 31.80 23.72 7.35
CA VAL A 445 30.75 24.67 7.78
C VAL A 445 29.58 23.92 8.41
N ILE A 446 29.13 24.34 9.61
CA ILE A 446 27.94 23.78 10.26
C ILE A 446 26.79 24.80 10.26
N VAL A 447 25.61 24.38 9.79
CA VAL A 447 24.36 25.18 9.72
C VAL A 447 23.13 24.34 10.09
N SER A 448 21.99 25.00 10.29
CA SER A 448 20.69 24.35 10.51
C SER A 448 19.83 24.28 9.24
N ARG A 449 18.97 23.26 9.13
CA ARG A 449 17.93 23.10 8.10
C ARG A 449 16.82 24.15 8.30
N GLY A 450 16.32 24.70 7.21
CA GLY A 450 15.33 25.78 7.25
C GLY A 450 14.80 26.15 5.87
N THR A 451 14.57 27.44 5.65
CA THR A 451 13.77 27.96 4.52
C THR A 451 14.47 27.97 3.15
N CYS A 452 15.81 27.95 3.08
CA CYS A 452 16.54 27.82 1.82
C CYS A 452 16.93 26.37 1.52
N SER A 453 17.06 26.04 0.23
CA SER A 453 17.38 24.68 -0.24
C SER A 453 18.78 24.21 0.17
N PHE A 454 18.98 22.89 0.16
CA PHE A 454 20.27 22.27 0.45
C PHE A 454 21.35 22.67 -0.56
N VAL A 455 21.00 22.73 -1.85
CA VAL A 455 21.88 23.25 -2.92
C VAL A 455 22.31 24.69 -2.61
N THR A 456 21.40 25.58 -2.20
CA THR A 456 21.73 26.97 -1.84
C THR A 456 22.73 27.02 -0.67
N LYS A 457 22.50 26.24 0.40
CA LYS A 457 23.42 26.17 1.56
C LYS A 457 24.82 25.72 1.14
N ALA A 458 24.91 24.62 0.38
CA ALA A 458 26.18 24.06 -0.08
C ALA A 458 26.90 24.99 -1.08
N THR A 459 26.16 25.65 -1.98
CA THR A 459 26.72 26.64 -2.92
C THR A 459 27.26 27.87 -2.18
N LEU A 460 26.55 28.37 -1.16
CA LEU A 460 27.03 29.50 -0.35
C LEU A 460 28.26 29.11 0.49
N ALA A 461 28.27 27.93 1.10
CA ALA A 461 29.43 27.44 1.85
C ALA A 461 30.66 27.27 0.94
N LYS A 462 30.49 26.65 -0.23
CA LYS A 462 31.54 26.52 -1.26
C LYS A 462 32.01 27.90 -1.76
N ALA A 463 31.11 28.86 -1.95
CA ALA A 463 31.46 30.23 -2.35
C ALA A 463 32.22 31.00 -1.26
N ALA A 464 31.97 30.69 0.03
CA ALA A 464 32.77 31.17 1.15
C ALA A 464 34.12 30.42 1.29
N GLY A 465 34.37 29.38 0.49
CA GLY A 465 35.61 28.60 0.47
C GLY A 465 35.60 27.32 1.33
N ALA A 466 34.44 26.89 1.83
CA ALA A 466 34.32 25.65 2.60
C ALA A 466 34.65 24.42 1.76
N VAL A 467 35.23 23.41 2.40
CA VAL A 467 35.56 22.11 1.77
C VAL A 467 34.52 21.02 2.07
N ALA A 468 33.67 21.22 3.08
CA ALA A 468 32.53 20.36 3.42
C ALA A 468 31.45 21.18 4.15
N ILE A 469 30.20 20.67 4.17
CA ILE A 469 29.10 21.27 4.92
C ILE A 469 28.36 20.20 5.75
N GLY A 470 28.13 20.49 7.03
CA GLY A 470 27.23 19.72 7.90
C GLY A 470 25.93 20.48 8.13
N VAL A 471 24.79 19.82 7.91
CA VAL A 471 23.46 20.43 8.04
C VAL A 471 22.66 19.70 9.11
N VAL A 472 22.43 20.38 10.22
CA VAL A 472 21.62 19.91 11.36
C VAL A 472 20.15 19.97 11.01
N ASN A 473 19.46 18.82 11.07
CA ASN A 473 18.05 18.69 10.77
C ASN A 473 17.20 19.52 11.75
N ASN A 474 16.06 20.03 11.28
CA ASN A 474 15.08 20.70 12.12
C ASN A 474 13.93 19.76 12.54
N THR A 475 13.88 18.53 12.02
CA THR A 475 13.00 17.44 12.47
C THR A 475 13.81 16.29 13.09
N THR A 476 13.15 15.37 13.78
CA THR A 476 13.75 14.11 14.24
C THR A 476 14.31 13.30 13.05
N GLY A 477 15.41 12.57 13.28
CA GLY A 477 16.04 11.69 12.29
C GLY A 477 17.04 12.38 11.35
N PHE A 478 17.59 11.58 10.44
CA PHE A 478 18.35 12.01 9.26
C PHE A 478 17.39 12.43 8.12
N PHE A 479 17.89 12.88 6.97
CA PHE A 479 17.10 13.46 5.89
C PHE A 479 17.81 13.41 4.51
N ASN A 480 17.47 12.46 3.64
CA ASN A 480 18.01 12.40 2.27
C ASN A 480 17.76 13.75 1.52
N PRO A 481 18.81 14.50 1.12
CA PRO A 481 18.66 15.84 0.57
C PRO A 481 18.89 15.87 -0.95
N ALA A 482 17.96 16.44 -1.72
CA ALA A 482 18.19 16.70 -3.13
C ALA A 482 19.30 17.77 -3.32
N ILE A 483 20.51 17.34 -3.70
CA ILE A 483 21.72 18.17 -3.84
C ILE A 483 22.38 18.17 -5.24
N PRO A 484 21.62 18.23 -6.36
CA PRO A 484 22.20 18.17 -7.70
C PRO A 484 23.23 19.30 -7.94
N GLY A 485 24.41 18.94 -8.46
CA GLY A 485 25.49 19.88 -8.78
C GLY A 485 26.27 20.41 -7.57
N VAL A 486 26.04 19.90 -6.36
CA VAL A 486 26.93 20.11 -5.22
C VAL A 486 28.25 19.37 -5.48
N THR A 487 29.37 19.91 -4.99
CA THR A 487 30.72 19.33 -5.20
C THR A 487 31.62 19.48 -3.96
N ILE A 488 31.01 19.56 -2.78
CA ILE A 488 31.65 19.46 -1.46
C ILE A 488 30.83 18.45 -0.65
N PRO A 489 31.42 17.61 0.22
CA PRO A 489 30.67 16.61 0.97
C PRO A 489 29.58 17.26 1.82
N PHE A 490 28.42 16.60 1.87
CA PHE A 490 27.21 17.13 2.47
C PHE A 490 26.75 16.17 3.56
N ILE A 491 26.96 16.57 4.81
CA ILE A 491 26.74 15.70 5.97
C ILE A 491 25.40 16.02 6.62
N GLU A 492 24.50 15.05 6.62
CA GLU A 492 23.24 15.10 7.38
C GLU A 492 23.51 14.91 8.88
N LEU A 493 22.95 15.78 9.73
CA LEU A 493 23.10 15.71 11.19
C LEU A 493 21.73 15.77 11.87
N ARG A 494 21.56 15.15 13.05
CA ARG A 494 20.23 15.03 13.69
C ARG A 494 19.87 16.31 14.44
N GLN A 495 18.57 16.61 14.59
CA GLN A 495 18.07 17.74 15.39
C GLN A 495 18.62 17.75 16.84
N THR A 496 18.86 16.58 17.43
CA THR A 496 19.49 16.41 18.75
C THR A 496 20.87 17.06 18.84
N ASP A 497 21.58 17.12 17.72
CA ASP A 497 22.99 17.47 17.66
C ASP A 497 23.17 19.01 17.59
N SER A 498 22.07 19.75 17.40
CA SER A 498 22.04 21.22 17.36
C SER A 498 22.64 21.88 18.60
N ALA A 499 22.43 21.31 19.79
CA ALA A 499 22.97 21.84 21.03
C ALA A 499 24.50 21.65 21.13
N THR A 500 25.01 20.52 20.63
CA THR A 500 26.44 20.21 20.59
C THR A 500 27.20 21.23 19.75
N PHE A 501 26.71 21.53 18.55
CA PHE A 501 27.37 22.50 17.67
C PHE A 501 27.14 23.95 18.11
N ALA A 502 25.91 24.34 18.50
CA ALA A 502 25.64 25.71 18.95
C ALA A 502 26.39 26.11 20.23
N GLY A 503 26.75 25.13 21.08
CA GLY A 503 27.52 25.35 22.31
C GLY A 503 29.04 25.23 22.15
N ALA A 504 29.55 24.85 20.97
CA ALA A 504 30.97 24.68 20.75
C ALA A 504 31.73 26.02 20.67
N PRO A 505 32.97 26.11 21.18
CA PRO A 505 33.77 27.32 21.08
C PRO A 505 34.16 27.62 19.62
N GLN A 506 34.51 28.88 19.34
CA GLN A 506 34.96 29.33 18.03
C GLN A 506 36.19 30.25 18.17
N PRO A 507 37.24 30.09 17.34
CA PRO A 507 37.41 29.04 16.34
C PRO A 507 37.67 27.66 16.97
N ASP A 508 37.30 26.60 16.25
CA ASP A 508 37.66 25.21 16.56
C ASP A 508 38.09 24.48 15.27
N ASN A 509 38.49 23.21 15.37
CA ASN A 509 38.79 22.35 14.22
C ASN A 509 38.03 21.03 14.33
N ALA A 510 37.60 20.47 13.21
CA ALA A 510 36.90 19.20 13.13
C ALA A 510 37.71 18.18 12.31
N THR A 511 37.59 16.91 12.67
CA THR A 511 37.94 15.78 11.80
C THR A 511 36.67 15.07 11.37
N VAL A 512 36.55 14.72 10.09
CA VAL A 512 35.44 13.91 9.56
C VAL A 512 36.00 12.58 9.06
N ALA A 513 35.39 11.47 9.45
CA ALA A 513 35.76 10.13 9.00
C ALA A 513 34.52 9.23 8.91
N PHE A 514 34.55 8.20 8.07
CA PHE A 514 33.51 7.16 8.04
C PHE A 514 33.45 6.39 9.37
N ALA A 515 32.24 5.99 9.77
CA ALA A 515 31.95 5.35 11.05
C ALA A 515 30.75 4.39 10.95
N ASP A 516 30.84 3.25 11.62
CA ASP A 516 29.76 2.25 11.74
C ASP A 516 28.65 2.75 12.69
N ILE A 517 27.72 3.57 12.19
CA ILE A 517 26.60 4.11 12.99
C ILE A 517 25.51 3.05 13.13
N PRO A 518 25.20 2.54 14.35
CA PRO A 518 24.21 1.47 14.53
C PRO A 518 22.80 1.89 14.07
N ASN A 519 22.21 1.09 13.18
CA ASN A 519 20.88 1.35 12.65
C ASN A 519 19.79 0.82 13.59
N ALA A 520 19.00 1.74 14.16
CA ALA A 520 17.86 1.39 15.02
C ALA A 520 16.69 0.71 14.26
N ALA A 521 16.63 0.85 12.93
CA ALA A 521 15.66 0.17 12.09
C ALA A 521 16.09 -1.25 11.66
N PHE A 522 17.28 -1.72 12.03
CA PHE A 522 17.81 -3.01 11.59
C PHE A 522 16.81 -4.17 11.84
N ARG A 523 16.50 -4.90 10.75
CA ARG A 523 15.53 -5.99 10.64
C ARG A 523 14.06 -5.58 10.78
N ALA A 524 13.73 -4.31 11.05
CA ALA A 524 12.35 -3.86 11.11
C ALA A 524 11.73 -3.80 9.72
N VAL A 525 10.40 -3.88 9.65
CA VAL A 525 9.65 -3.51 8.44
C VAL A 525 9.89 -2.04 8.12
N ALA A 526 10.03 -1.70 6.83
CA ALA A 526 10.10 -0.32 6.41
C ALA A 526 8.77 0.41 6.69
N ASP A 527 8.82 1.71 7.00
CA ASP A 527 7.64 2.50 7.36
C ASP A 527 6.69 2.72 6.16
N PHE A 528 7.27 2.90 4.96
CA PHE A 528 6.59 2.91 3.67
C PHE A 528 6.08 1.52 3.21
N SER A 529 6.51 0.40 3.80
CA SER A 529 6.06 -0.91 3.30
C SER A 529 4.56 -1.07 3.51
N ALA A 530 3.82 -1.28 2.42
CA ALA A 530 2.40 -1.52 2.46
C ALA A 530 2.05 -2.72 3.35
N GLY A 531 0.95 -2.58 4.09
CA GLY A 531 0.43 -3.63 4.95
C GLY A 531 -0.93 -4.12 4.45
N GLY A 532 -1.18 -5.41 4.55
CA GLY A 532 -2.52 -5.95 4.30
C GLY A 532 -3.49 -5.67 5.45
N PRO A 533 -4.48 -6.56 5.68
CA PRO A 533 -4.87 -7.64 4.78
C PRO A 533 -5.33 -7.10 3.42
N ARG A 534 -5.59 -7.99 2.46
CA ARG A 534 -6.24 -7.66 1.20
C ARG A 534 -7.70 -7.21 1.42
N LYS A 535 -8.19 -6.33 0.53
CA LYS A 535 -9.60 -5.91 0.50
C LYS A 535 -10.40 -6.71 -0.54
N PRO A 536 -11.73 -6.85 -0.42
CA PRO A 536 -12.55 -6.58 0.76
C PRO A 536 -12.62 -7.79 1.71
N ASP A 537 -11.97 -8.91 1.39
CA ASP A 537 -12.15 -10.22 2.03
C ASP A 537 -11.44 -10.37 3.39
N GLY A 538 -10.36 -9.61 3.61
CA GLY A 538 -9.51 -9.76 4.80
C GLY A 538 -8.46 -10.86 4.65
N HIS A 539 -8.13 -11.30 3.43
CA HIS A 539 -7.09 -12.30 3.19
C HIS A 539 -5.71 -11.77 3.62
N LEU A 540 -4.85 -12.63 4.16
CA LEU A 540 -3.49 -12.21 4.48
C LEU A 540 -2.70 -11.89 3.20
N LYS A 541 -2.13 -10.69 3.17
CA LYS A 541 -1.00 -10.25 2.35
C LYS A 541 -0.21 -9.20 3.17
N PRO A 542 1.05 -8.88 2.83
CA PRO A 542 1.92 -9.62 1.91
C PRO A 542 2.23 -11.04 2.41
N ASP A 543 2.71 -11.91 1.54
CA ASP A 543 3.00 -13.33 1.86
C ASP A 543 4.37 -13.49 2.52
N ILE A 544 5.32 -12.62 2.15
CA ILE A 544 6.72 -12.69 2.56
C ILE A 544 7.30 -11.28 2.74
N SER A 545 8.44 -11.18 3.40
CA SER A 545 9.29 -9.99 3.34
C SER A 545 10.65 -10.35 2.75
N ALA A 546 11.17 -9.43 1.95
CA ALA A 546 12.58 -9.37 1.63
C ALA A 546 13.09 -7.97 1.98
N PRO A 547 14.41 -7.79 2.13
CA PRO A 547 14.90 -6.48 2.50
C PRO A 547 14.78 -5.49 1.34
N GLY A 548 14.54 -4.24 1.69
CA GLY A 548 14.07 -3.18 0.81
C GLY A 548 14.31 -1.79 1.38
N VAL A 549 15.43 -1.60 2.09
CA VAL A 549 16.00 -0.28 2.40
C VAL A 549 17.50 -0.28 2.02
N SER A 550 17.94 0.44 0.97
CA SER A 550 19.33 0.84 0.55
C SER A 550 20.26 0.02 -0.42
N VAL A 551 19.85 -0.86 -1.38
CA VAL A 551 20.82 -1.61 -2.26
C VAL A 551 21.56 -0.62 -3.11
N PHE A 552 22.85 -0.90 -3.20
CA PHE A 552 23.56 -0.84 -4.45
C PHE A 552 23.07 -1.88 -5.47
N SER A 553 22.42 -1.43 -6.53
CA SER A 553 22.33 -2.16 -7.80
C SER A 553 22.65 -1.19 -8.94
N THR A 554 22.52 -1.66 -10.18
CA THR A 554 22.89 -0.95 -11.41
C THR A 554 22.28 0.45 -11.53
N ALA A 555 23.12 1.45 -11.74
CA ALA A 555 22.73 2.80 -12.10
C ALA A 555 22.77 2.97 -13.63
N VAL A 556 21.59 3.14 -14.25
CA VAL A 556 21.41 3.37 -15.69
C VAL A 556 22.38 4.43 -16.24
N GLY A 557 22.99 4.14 -17.38
CA GLY A 557 23.83 5.07 -18.12
C GLY A 557 25.17 5.45 -17.47
N THR A 558 25.45 5.01 -16.24
CA THR A 558 26.77 5.15 -15.61
C THR A 558 27.81 4.21 -16.23
N GLY A 559 27.37 3.19 -16.95
CA GLY A 559 28.20 2.14 -17.53
C GLY A 559 28.63 1.06 -16.53
N ASN A 560 29.08 1.43 -15.32
CA ASN A 560 29.57 0.44 -14.35
C ASN A 560 29.40 0.81 -12.85
N GLN A 561 28.55 1.78 -12.52
CA GLN A 561 28.31 2.20 -11.13
C GLN A 561 26.94 1.74 -10.62
N GLY A 562 26.74 1.81 -9.31
CA GLY A 562 25.45 1.61 -8.68
C GLY A 562 24.96 2.84 -7.93
N LEU A 563 23.70 2.83 -7.47
CA LEU A 563 23.14 3.86 -6.60
C LEU A 563 22.30 3.29 -5.44
N PHE A 564 22.08 4.13 -4.41
CA PHE A 564 21.38 3.84 -3.15
C PHE A 564 19.96 4.40 -3.11
N GLU A 565 19.03 3.66 -2.49
CA GLU A 565 17.63 3.67 -2.90
C GLU A 565 16.73 2.89 -1.87
N SER A 566 15.42 3.11 -1.66
CA SER A 566 14.59 2.29 -0.69
C SER A 566 13.12 2.04 -1.08
N GLY A 567 12.56 0.83 -0.88
CA GLY A 567 11.21 0.44 -1.33
C GLY A 567 10.87 -1.07 -1.35
N THR A 568 9.59 -1.42 -1.58
CA THR A 568 9.15 -2.84 -1.79
C THR A 568 9.50 -3.39 -3.18
N SER A 569 9.70 -2.50 -4.14
CA SER A 569 10.08 -2.82 -5.52
C SER A 569 11.41 -3.58 -5.61
N MET A 570 12.38 -3.36 -4.71
CA MET A 570 13.65 -4.13 -4.73
C MET A 570 13.68 -5.25 -3.70
N ALA A 571 12.74 -5.30 -2.76
CA ALA A 571 12.45 -6.54 -2.03
C ALA A 571 11.95 -7.62 -3.01
N THR A 572 11.12 -7.23 -3.98
CA THR A 572 10.56 -8.10 -5.04
C THR A 572 11.61 -8.93 -5.82
N PRO A 573 12.64 -8.35 -6.48
CA PRO A 573 13.65 -9.09 -7.22
C PRO A 573 14.52 -10.01 -6.36
N HIS A 574 14.66 -9.76 -5.06
CA HIS A 574 15.30 -10.75 -4.16
C HIS A 574 14.47 -12.03 -4.07
N VAL A 575 13.15 -11.90 -3.99
CA VAL A 575 12.22 -13.05 -3.96
C VAL A 575 12.10 -13.69 -5.36
N ALA A 576 12.08 -12.90 -6.44
CA ALA A 576 12.07 -13.42 -7.81
C ALA A 576 13.35 -14.21 -8.15
N GLY A 577 14.53 -13.68 -7.80
CA GLY A 577 15.79 -14.42 -7.91
C GLY A 577 15.82 -15.66 -7.02
N SER A 578 15.27 -15.58 -5.79
CA SER A 578 15.13 -16.76 -4.91
C SER A 578 14.25 -17.83 -5.55
N ALA A 579 13.11 -17.47 -6.14
CA ALA A 579 12.23 -18.37 -6.86
C ALA A 579 12.93 -19.01 -8.07
N ALA A 580 13.77 -18.27 -8.80
CA ALA A 580 14.55 -18.84 -9.90
C ALA A 580 15.56 -19.92 -9.43
N LEU A 581 16.21 -19.74 -8.28
CA LEU A 581 17.04 -20.81 -7.68
C LEU A 581 16.21 -22.05 -7.31
N VAL A 582 14.97 -21.88 -6.86
CA VAL A 582 14.06 -23.00 -6.55
C VAL A 582 13.57 -23.70 -7.82
N VAL A 583 13.28 -22.97 -8.91
CA VAL A 583 12.98 -23.54 -10.24
C VAL A 583 14.15 -24.36 -10.77
N GLN A 584 15.40 -23.90 -10.55
CA GLN A 584 16.59 -24.66 -10.92
C GLN A 584 16.79 -25.92 -10.05
N ALA A 585 16.55 -25.83 -8.74
CA ALA A 585 16.64 -26.95 -7.82
C ALA A 585 15.58 -28.03 -8.09
N HIS A 586 14.37 -27.61 -8.47
CA HIS A 586 13.20 -28.48 -8.63
C HIS A 586 12.51 -28.26 -9.99
N PRO A 587 13.15 -28.60 -11.13
CA PRO A 587 12.66 -28.28 -12.47
C PRO A 587 11.37 -29.03 -12.89
N GLY A 588 10.89 -29.97 -12.06
CA GLY A 588 9.62 -30.67 -12.24
C GLY A 588 8.47 -30.17 -11.34
N TRP A 589 8.70 -29.14 -10.51
CA TRP A 589 7.67 -28.54 -9.67
C TRP A 589 6.81 -27.54 -10.44
N SER A 590 5.57 -27.32 -9.98
CA SER A 590 4.72 -26.26 -10.51
C SER A 590 5.05 -24.91 -9.85
N ALA A 591 4.63 -23.82 -10.49
CA ALA A 591 4.81 -22.47 -9.95
C ALA A 591 4.19 -22.27 -8.55
N ALA A 592 3.13 -23.01 -8.22
CA ALA A 592 2.54 -23.00 -6.87
C ALA A 592 3.43 -23.71 -5.84
N ASP A 593 4.01 -24.87 -6.17
CA ASP A 593 4.95 -25.57 -5.27
C ASP A 593 6.20 -24.71 -5.00
N VAL A 594 6.68 -23.99 -6.02
CA VAL A 594 7.80 -23.04 -5.89
C VAL A 594 7.42 -21.86 -4.99
N ALA A 595 6.22 -21.29 -5.17
CA ALA A 595 5.72 -20.20 -4.34
C ALA A 595 5.56 -20.62 -2.86
N ASP A 596 4.97 -21.78 -2.62
CA ASP A 596 4.87 -22.37 -1.28
C ASP A 596 6.26 -22.55 -0.65
N ALA A 597 7.23 -23.17 -1.35
CA ALA A 597 8.56 -23.37 -0.79
C ALA A 597 9.29 -22.05 -0.45
N VAL A 598 9.14 -21.02 -1.30
CA VAL A 598 9.70 -19.67 -1.04
C VAL A 598 9.03 -19.01 0.16
N VAL A 599 7.70 -19.08 0.28
CA VAL A 599 6.96 -18.44 1.39
C VAL A 599 7.08 -19.24 2.68
N ASN A 600 6.84 -20.55 2.66
CA ASN A 600 6.83 -21.42 3.84
C ASN A 600 8.16 -21.43 4.60
N THR A 601 9.29 -21.38 3.88
CA THR A 601 10.64 -21.45 4.49
C THR A 601 11.13 -20.11 5.03
N ALA A 602 10.32 -19.04 4.92
CA ALA A 602 10.64 -17.71 5.41
C ALA A 602 10.80 -17.66 6.95
N ASP A 603 11.78 -16.87 7.39
CA ASP A 603 12.22 -16.83 8.79
C ASP A 603 11.73 -15.58 9.51
N ALA A 604 10.67 -15.72 10.30
CA ALA A 604 10.14 -14.66 11.16
C ALA A 604 11.07 -14.30 12.34
N THR A 605 12.11 -15.09 12.65
CA THR A 605 13.13 -14.73 13.66
C THR A 605 14.21 -13.80 13.10
N LYS A 606 14.25 -13.63 11.76
CA LYS A 606 15.15 -12.71 11.07
C LYS A 606 14.60 -11.30 10.85
N VAL A 607 13.36 -11.04 11.26
CA VAL A 607 12.72 -9.71 11.29
C VAL A 607 12.47 -9.24 12.72
N ALA A 608 12.54 -7.93 12.95
CA ALA A 608 12.20 -7.28 14.22
C ALA A 608 10.72 -6.85 14.24
N GLY A 609 10.06 -7.00 15.38
CA GLY A 609 8.66 -6.56 15.55
C GLY A 609 7.66 -7.32 14.66
N TYR A 610 7.88 -8.62 14.44
CA TYR A 610 7.10 -9.45 13.51
C TYR A 610 5.57 -9.26 13.62
N SER A 611 4.94 -9.02 12.48
CA SER A 611 3.50 -8.98 12.29
C SER A 611 3.19 -9.52 10.91
N ALA A 612 2.35 -10.56 10.82
CA ALA A 612 2.00 -11.20 9.55
C ALA A 612 1.44 -10.18 8.54
N ARG A 613 0.55 -9.29 8.99
CA ARG A 613 -0.03 -8.18 8.19
C ARG A 613 1.01 -7.25 7.51
N ARG A 614 2.27 -7.24 7.94
CA ARG A 614 3.32 -6.31 7.50
C ARG A 614 4.57 -6.98 6.92
N LEU A 615 4.82 -8.25 7.25
CA LEU A 615 6.06 -8.96 6.91
C LEU A 615 5.78 -10.38 6.35
N GLY A 616 4.51 -10.71 6.11
CA GLY A 616 4.07 -12.03 5.70
C GLY A 616 4.55 -13.11 6.66
N ASN A 617 5.14 -14.17 6.12
CA ASN A 617 5.68 -15.28 6.89
C ASN A 617 7.09 -15.02 7.49
N GLY A 618 7.73 -13.89 7.19
CA GLY A 618 9.08 -13.54 7.64
C GLY A 618 10.04 -13.23 6.49
N LEU A 619 11.35 -13.32 6.75
CA LEU A 619 12.40 -13.02 5.77
C LEU A 619 12.63 -14.19 4.80
N VAL A 620 12.65 -13.95 3.48
CA VAL A 620 12.98 -14.95 2.44
C VAL A 620 14.30 -15.69 2.71
N GLN A 621 14.30 -17.02 2.55
CA GLN A 621 15.47 -17.90 2.80
C GLN A 621 15.80 -18.77 1.57
N PRO A 622 16.69 -18.33 0.64
CA PRO A 622 16.97 -19.05 -0.60
C PRO A 622 17.46 -20.48 -0.39
N VAL A 623 18.29 -20.71 0.64
CA VAL A 623 18.80 -22.05 1.00
C VAL A 623 17.67 -22.95 1.50
N GLY A 624 16.76 -22.44 2.34
CA GLY A 624 15.62 -23.22 2.83
C GLY A 624 14.67 -23.59 1.69
N ALA A 625 14.32 -22.61 0.86
CA ALA A 625 13.42 -22.81 -0.27
C ALA A 625 13.96 -23.80 -1.32
N THR A 626 15.27 -23.79 -1.57
CA THR A 626 15.91 -24.75 -2.51
C THR A 626 16.12 -26.14 -1.89
N GLN A 627 16.32 -26.25 -0.57
CA GLN A 627 16.58 -27.54 0.09
C GLN A 627 15.32 -28.26 0.60
N THR A 628 14.16 -27.60 0.72
CA THR A 628 12.93 -28.28 1.14
C THR A 628 12.47 -29.30 0.10
N SER A 629 11.91 -30.43 0.55
CA SER A 629 11.13 -31.38 -0.27
C SER A 629 9.65 -31.37 0.07
N VAL A 630 9.26 -30.58 1.08
CA VAL A 630 7.89 -30.48 1.60
C VAL A 630 7.39 -29.04 1.49
N ILE A 631 6.12 -28.91 1.12
CA ILE A 631 5.38 -27.65 1.01
C ILE A 631 4.10 -27.71 1.85
N ALA A 632 3.51 -26.56 2.16
CA ALA A 632 2.35 -26.42 3.03
C ALA A 632 1.46 -25.22 2.67
N HIS A 633 0.24 -25.48 2.20
CA HIS A 633 -0.76 -24.46 1.81
C HIS A 633 -2.10 -24.67 2.54
N ALA A 634 -2.96 -23.67 2.47
CA ALA A 634 -4.36 -23.76 2.87
C ALA A 634 -5.19 -24.60 1.86
N GLU A 635 -6.39 -25.02 2.24
CA GLU A 635 -7.32 -25.76 1.34
C GLU A 635 -7.76 -24.97 0.09
N ASP A 636 -7.55 -23.65 0.05
CA ASP A 636 -7.75 -22.78 -1.12
C ASP A 636 -6.51 -22.67 -2.04
N GLY A 637 -5.38 -23.26 -1.65
CA GLY A 637 -4.11 -23.23 -2.40
C GLY A 637 -3.22 -22.02 -2.11
N THR A 638 -3.54 -21.18 -1.12
CA THR A 638 -2.68 -20.06 -0.71
C THR A 638 -1.68 -20.47 0.40
N PRO A 639 -0.52 -19.80 0.54
CA PRO A 639 0.50 -20.16 1.53
C PRO A 639 0.17 -19.73 2.98
N SER A 640 -1.09 -19.38 3.29
CA SER A 640 -1.50 -18.88 4.62
C SER A 640 -2.99 -19.11 4.94
N LEU A 641 -3.34 -19.27 6.21
CA LEU A 641 -4.73 -19.51 6.63
C LEU A 641 -5.50 -18.21 6.87
N SER A 642 -6.30 -17.80 5.91
CA SER A 642 -7.16 -16.61 6.00
C SER A 642 -8.58 -16.95 6.47
N PHE A 643 -8.92 -16.57 7.71
CA PHE A 643 -10.29 -16.66 8.23
C PHE A 643 -11.19 -15.45 7.85
N GLY A 644 -10.64 -14.47 7.12
CA GLY A 644 -11.34 -13.30 6.56
C GLY A 644 -11.87 -12.28 7.59
N VAL A 645 -12.87 -11.50 7.19
CA VAL A 645 -13.57 -10.52 8.07
C VAL A 645 -14.75 -11.16 8.81
N ALA A 646 -14.70 -11.20 10.14
CA ALA A 646 -15.73 -11.82 10.99
C ALA A 646 -16.43 -10.84 11.94
N GLU A 647 -17.77 -10.76 11.84
CA GLU A 647 -18.63 -9.91 12.68
C GLU A 647 -19.17 -10.70 13.91
N LEU A 648 -18.50 -10.57 15.07
CA LEU A 648 -18.63 -11.45 16.24
C LEU A 648 -19.72 -11.04 17.27
N THR A 649 -20.88 -11.70 17.26
CA THR A 649 -21.95 -11.51 18.28
C THR A 649 -21.75 -12.33 19.56
N ARG A 650 -20.74 -13.19 19.55
CA ARG A 650 -20.31 -14.14 20.59
C ARG A 650 -18.88 -14.57 20.24
N ASP A 651 -18.26 -15.35 21.10
CA ASP A 651 -16.91 -15.88 20.87
C ASP A 651 -16.81 -16.60 19.51
N PHE A 652 -15.74 -16.31 18.77
CA PHE A 652 -15.45 -16.95 17.51
C PHE A 652 -14.93 -18.38 17.73
N SER A 653 -15.26 -19.27 16.80
CA SER A 653 -14.72 -20.61 16.69
C SER A 653 -14.71 -20.96 15.19
N GLY A 654 -13.55 -20.81 14.55
CA GLY A 654 -13.31 -21.19 13.17
C GLY A 654 -12.38 -22.40 13.08
N GLN A 655 -12.48 -23.14 11.99
CA GLN A 655 -11.53 -24.19 11.64
C GLN A 655 -11.09 -23.99 10.18
N ALA A 656 -9.80 -24.11 9.94
CA ALA A 656 -9.19 -24.18 8.61
C ALA A 656 -8.18 -25.33 8.60
N SER A 657 -7.63 -25.66 7.44
CA SER A 657 -6.72 -26.79 7.25
C SER A 657 -5.46 -26.37 6.52
N ILE A 658 -4.32 -26.88 6.96
CA ILE A 658 -3.06 -26.87 6.20
C ILE A 658 -2.93 -28.23 5.52
N VAL A 659 -2.88 -28.25 4.19
CA VAL A 659 -2.46 -29.40 3.40
C VAL A 659 -0.93 -29.36 3.29
N VAL A 660 -0.27 -30.47 3.63
CA VAL A 660 1.18 -30.57 3.70
C VAL A 660 1.63 -31.72 2.81
N GLU A 661 2.38 -31.40 1.76
CA GLU A 661 2.70 -32.33 0.68
C GLU A 661 4.21 -32.53 0.55
N ASN A 662 4.64 -33.78 0.48
CA ASN A 662 6.05 -34.13 0.26
C ASN A 662 6.25 -34.48 -1.22
N ARG A 663 7.03 -33.65 -1.93
CA ARG A 663 7.42 -33.82 -3.33
C ARG A 663 8.69 -34.68 -3.50
N GLY A 664 9.35 -35.07 -2.40
CA GLY A 664 10.52 -35.96 -2.40
C GLY A 664 10.19 -37.44 -2.19
N ASP A 665 11.14 -38.33 -2.50
CA ASP A 665 10.99 -39.79 -2.35
C ASP A 665 11.09 -40.28 -0.90
N ALA A 666 11.84 -39.58 -0.06
CA ALA A 666 12.08 -39.95 1.33
C ALA A 666 11.00 -39.37 2.27
N PRO A 667 10.58 -40.11 3.32
CA PRO A 667 9.60 -39.61 4.28
C PRO A 667 10.16 -38.45 5.12
N ALA A 668 9.29 -37.50 5.45
CA ALA A 668 9.58 -36.36 6.31
C ALA A 668 8.69 -36.37 7.57
N SER A 669 9.24 -35.94 8.70
CA SER A 669 8.52 -35.83 9.98
C SER A 669 8.78 -34.47 10.62
N PHE A 670 7.74 -33.90 11.21
CA PHE A 670 7.77 -32.59 11.87
C PHE A 670 7.09 -32.63 13.23
N ALA A 671 7.66 -31.93 14.21
CA ALA A 671 6.96 -31.50 15.42
C ALA A 671 6.23 -30.18 15.13
N LEU A 672 4.97 -30.08 15.56
CA LEU A 672 4.10 -28.96 15.24
C LEU A 672 3.85 -28.07 16.45
N SER A 673 3.88 -26.75 16.24
CA SER A 673 3.61 -25.76 17.27
C SER A 673 2.93 -24.51 16.72
N VAL A 674 2.43 -23.65 17.62
CA VAL A 674 1.73 -22.40 17.29
C VAL A 674 2.45 -21.25 17.96
N MET A 675 2.81 -20.22 17.19
CA MET A 675 3.26 -18.92 17.70
C MET A 675 2.17 -17.89 17.49
N GLN A 676 1.65 -17.31 18.57
CA GLN A 676 0.67 -16.23 18.50
C GLN A 676 1.35 -14.88 18.24
N GLY A 677 0.80 -14.08 17.33
CA GLY A 677 1.23 -12.71 17.08
C GLY A 677 0.39 -11.68 17.86
N ALA A 678 0.87 -10.45 17.91
CA ALA A 678 0.17 -9.35 18.59
C ALA A 678 -1.15 -8.99 17.89
N GLY A 679 -2.22 -8.86 18.67
CA GLY A 679 -3.59 -8.60 18.18
C GLY A 679 -4.59 -8.75 19.33
N ALA A 680 -5.85 -9.05 19.01
CA ALA A 680 -6.82 -9.48 20.02
C ALA A 680 -6.39 -10.83 20.63
N ALA A 681 -6.61 -11.00 21.93
CA ALA A 681 -6.27 -12.25 22.62
C ALA A 681 -7.16 -13.40 22.13
N HIS A 682 -6.54 -14.52 21.78
CA HIS A 682 -7.16 -15.66 21.10
C HIS A 682 -6.48 -16.97 21.52
N THR A 683 -7.03 -18.11 21.12
CA THR A 683 -6.34 -19.41 21.14
C THR A 683 -6.34 -20.01 19.75
N ALA A 684 -5.25 -20.67 19.37
CA ALA A 684 -5.16 -21.46 18.14
C ALA A 684 -4.59 -22.83 18.48
N THR A 685 -5.24 -23.90 18.03
CA THR A 685 -4.92 -25.29 18.39
C THR A 685 -4.86 -26.17 17.15
N LEU A 686 -4.02 -27.20 17.19
CA LEU A 686 -3.75 -28.10 16.06
C LEU A 686 -4.38 -29.48 16.30
N SER A 687 -4.84 -30.14 15.25
CA SER A 687 -5.33 -31.52 15.32
C SER A 687 -4.25 -32.55 15.67
N SER A 688 -2.97 -32.18 15.62
CA SER A 688 -1.83 -33.04 15.95
C SER A 688 -0.62 -32.20 16.38
N SER A 689 0.19 -32.71 17.32
CA SER A 689 1.46 -32.09 17.76
C SER A 689 2.68 -32.57 16.98
N SER A 690 2.51 -33.53 16.08
CA SER A 690 3.51 -33.98 15.11
C SER A 690 2.83 -34.64 13.91
N ILE A 691 3.53 -34.69 12.77
CA ILE A 691 3.11 -35.45 11.58
C ILE A 691 4.29 -36.18 10.96
N THR A 692 3.99 -37.28 10.27
CA THR A 692 4.91 -37.97 9.35
C THR A 692 4.23 -38.15 8.00
N ILE A 693 4.94 -37.79 6.94
CA ILE A 693 4.51 -37.80 5.55
C ILE A 693 5.41 -38.77 4.80
N GLY A 694 4.83 -39.67 4.00
CA GLY A 694 5.60 -40.55 3.10
C GLY A 694 6.25 -39.75 1.96
N GLY A 695 7.10 -40.40 1.17
CA GLY A 695 7.47 -39.83 -0.13
C GLY A 695 6.24 -39.74 -1.05
N HIS A 696 6.16 -38.68 -1.86
CA HIS A 696 5.04 -38.40 -2.78
C HIS A 696 3.65 -38.49 -2.14
N ALA A 697 3.53 -38.06 -0.88
CA ALA A 697 2.32 -38.20 -0.07
C ALA A 697 1.88 -36.87 0.56
N SER A 698 0.61 -36.83 0.96
CA SER A 698 -0.04 -35.64 1.52
C SER A 698 -0.66 -35.93 2.91
N ARG A 699 -0.72 -34.89 3.75
CA ARG A 699 -1.33 -34.90 5.09
C ARG A 699 -2.00 -33.57 5.39
N THR A 700 -3.15 -33.62 6.07
CA THR A 700 -3.87 -32.41 6.50
C THR A 700 -3.71 -32.18 8.00
N VAL A 701 -3.40 -30.96 8.40
CA VAL A 701 -3.39 -30.50 9.80
C VAL A 701 -4.49 -29.46 9.97
N ALA A 702 -5.52 -29.77 10.75
CA ALA A 702 -6.57 -28.80 11.04
C ALA A 702 -6.10 -27.82 12.14
N VAL A 703 -6.40 -26.53 11.92
CA VAL A 703 -6.13 -25.42 12.82
C VAL A 703 -7.47 -24.86 13.29
N HIS A 704 -7.76 -25.01 14.58
CA HIS A 704 -8.94 -24.44 15.22
C HIS A 704 -8.57 -23.11 15.90
N LEU A 705 -9.24 -22.04 15.51
CA LEU A 705 -9.01 -20.67 15.99
C LEU A 705 -10.23 -20.20 16.80
N ALA A 706 -10.02 -19.83 18.07
CA ALA A 706 -11.05 -19.25 18.92
C ALA A 706 -10.66 -17.86 19.41
N VAL A 707 -11.61 -16.92 19.35
CA VAL A 707 -11.39 -15.50 19.73
C VAL A 707 -12.54 -15.07 20.64
N PRO A 708 -12.32 -14.85 21.95
CA PRO A 708 -13.38 -14.38 22.83
C PRO A 708 -13.80 -12.96 22.42
N VAL A 709 -15.09 -12.71 22.20
CA VAL A 709 -15.55 -11.46 21.55
C VAL A 709 -15.18 -10.21 22.36
N GLY A 710 -15.08 -10.32 23.68
CA GLY A 710 -14.67 -9.24 24.57
C GLY A 710 -13.20 -8.79 24.43
N THR A 711 -12.33 -9.55 23.76
CA THR A 711 -10.89 -9.20 23.58
C THR A 711 -10.60 -8.40 22.31
N VAL A 712 -11.57 -8.28 21.41
CA VAL A 712 -11.42 -7.65 20.09
C VAL A 712 -11.31 -6.12 20.19
N GLY A 713 -12.07 -5.51 21.10
CA GLY A 713 -12.22 -4.06 21.17
C GLY A 713 -13.28 -3.49 20.22
N ASP A 714 -13.34 -2.16 20.16
CA ASP A 714 -14.30 -1.37 19.39
C ASP A 714 -13.79 -0.97 17.98
N SER A 715 -14.57 -0.19 17.24
CA SER A 715 -14.20 0.28 15.89
C SER A 715 -13.21 1.46 15.82
N SER A 716 -12.70 1.97 16.95
CA SER A 716 -11.77 3.13 16.98
C SER A 716 -10.37 2.85 16.43
N ALA A 717 -10.02 1.57 16.26
CA ALA A 717 -8.79 1.11 15.64
C ALA A 717 -9.03 -0.18 14.85
N PHE A 718 -8.24 -0.43 13.82
CA PHE A 718 -8.25 -1.69 13.10
C PHE A 718 -7.88 -2.86 14.03
N ARG A 719 -8.65 -3.95 13.96
CA ARG A 719 -8.52 -5.11 14.86
C ARG A 719 -8.12 -6.35 14.06
N GLN A 720 -7.21 -7.15 14.62
CA GLN A 720 -6.66 -8.33 13.97
C GLN A 720 -6.41 -9.46 14.97
N VAL A 721 -6.40 -10.69 14.47
CA VAL A 721 -5.86 -11.88 15.13
C VAL A 721 -4.89 -12.53 14.14
N GLN A 722 -3.68 -12.86 14.60
CA GLN A 722 -2.61 -13.34 13.74
C GLN A 722 -1.65 -14.27 14.47
N GLY A 723 -0.94 -15.12 13.73
CA GLY A 723 0.15 -15.96 14.22
C GLY A 723 0.77 -16.82 13.13
N ARG A 724 1.52 -17.86 13.52
CA ARG A 724 2.10 -18.89 12.63
C ARG A 724 1.89 -20.28 13.22
N VAL A 725 1.60 -21.25 12.38
CA VAL A 725 1.87 -22.67 12.66
C VAL A 725 3.29 -22.98 12.21
N LEU A 726 4.09 -23.61 13.06
CA LEU A 726 5.47 -24.02 12.75
C LEU A 726 5.58 -25.53 12.62
N PHE A 727 6.36 -25.95 11.63
CA PHE A 727 6.73 -27.33 11.32
C PHE A 727 8.24 -27.48 11.55
N SER A 728 8.61 -27.87 12.76
CA SER A 728 10.02 -28.09 13.15
C SER A 728 10.45 -29.51 12.75
N PRO A 729 11.42 -29.68 11.84
CA PRO A 729 11.75 -31.00 11.29
C PRO A 729 12.41 -31.89 12.34
N THR A 730 11.94 -33.13 12.43
CA THR A 730 12.52 -34.17 13.29
C THR A 730 13.16 -35.30 12.47
N GLN A 731 12.78 -35.44 11.19
CA GLN A 731 13.40 -36.35 10.22
C GLN A 731 13.12 -35.85 8.79
N GLY A 732 14.08 -36.00 7.88
CA GLY A 732 13.88 -35.65 6.47
C GLY A 732 13.83 -34.14 6.21
N ASN A 733 13.24 -33.76 5.07
CA ASN A 733 13.15 -32.37 4.57
C ASN A 733 14.47 -31.58 4.59
N ASN A 734 15.62 -32.27 4.50
CA ASN A 734 16.97 -31.71 4.68
C ASN A 734 17.17 -30.85 5.94
N GLY A 735 16.34 -31.03 6.98
CA GLY A 735 16.37 -30.18 8.18
C GLY A 735 15.78 -28.78 8.00
N VAL A 736 15.12 -28.50 6.88
CA VAL A 736 14.40 -27.24 6.63
C VAL A 736 13.08 -27.21 7.40
N ALA A 737 12.85 -26.13 8.14
CA ALA A 737 11.59 -25.87 8.84
C ALA A 737 10.62 -25.06 7.98
N LEU A 738 9.32 -25.31 8.16
CA LEU A 738 8.25 -24.57 7.48
C LEU A 738 7.44 -23.77 8.49
N GLY A 739 6.87 -22.65 8.05
CA GLY A 739 5.86 -21.91 8.78
C GLY A 739 4.71 -21.51 7.87
N VAL A 740 3.47 -21.59 8.38
CA VAL A 740 2.26 -21.16 7.68
C VAL A 740 1.57 -20.11 8.57
N PRO A 741 1.42 -18.85 8.12
CA PRO A 741 0.71 -17.84 8.88
C PRO A 741 -0.78 -18.19 9.04
N TYR A 742 -1.42 -17.64 10.07
CA TYR A 742 -2.88 -17.56 10.13
C TYR A 742 -3.33 -16.14 10.46
N TYR A 743 -4.49 -15.74 9.92
CA TYR A 743 -4.98 -14.37 10.02
C TYR A 743 -6.53 -14.28 10.07
N LEU A 744 -7.03 -13.29 10.80
CA LEU A 744 -8.47 -12.97 10.93
C LEU A 744 -8.62 -11.46 11.20
N VAL A 745 -9.67 -10.85 10.62
CA VAL A 745 -10.13 -9.49 10.95
C VAL A 745 -11.44 -9.56 11.76
N PRO A 746 -11.39 -9.62 13.10
CA PRO A 746 -12.59 -9.64 13.92
C PRO A 746 -13.14 -8.22 14.17
N ARG A 747 -14.46 -8.04 14.08
CA ARG A 747 -15.18 -6.88 14.65
C ARG A 747 -16.16 -7.38 15.69
N ALA A 748 -16.01 -6.95 16.94
CA ALA A 748 -17.00 -7.22 17.97
C ALA A 748 -18.29 -6.44 17.70
N ARG A 749 -19.41 -7.01 18.18
CA ARG A 749 -20.76 -6.55 17.82
C ARG A 749 -21.45 -5.93 19.03
N SER A 750 -21.76 -4.64 18.93
CA SER A 750 -22.93 -4.14 19.63
C SER A 750 -24.17 -4.70 18.92
N LEU A 751 -25.28 -4.78 19.65
CA LEU A 751 -26.58 -5.15 19.09
C LEU A 751 -27.60 -4.09 19.48
N VAL A 752 -27.25 -2.84 19.19
CA VAL A 752 -28.07 -1.67 19.51
C VAL A 752 -29.32 -1.69 18.62
N GLY A 753 -30.48 -1.77 19.25
CA GLY A 753 -31.76 -1.43 18.62
C GLY A 753 -32.21 -0.04 19.05
N ALA A 754 -32.92 0.67 18.18
CA ALA A 754 -33.55 1.96 18.46
C ALA A 754 -35.03 1.87 18.07
N GLN A 755 -35.92 2.37 18.93
CA GLN A 755 -37.36 2.36 18.69
C GLN A 755 -38.01 3.65 19.23
N LEU A 756 -38.87 4.27 18.42
CA LEU A 756 -39.74 5.34 18.89
C LEU A 756 -40.82 4.77 19.81
N LEU A 757 -40.93 5.31 21.02
CA LEU A 757 -42.02 5.06 21.95
C LEU A 757 -42.82 6.34 22.13
N GLU A 758 -44.13 6.24 21.94
CA GLU A 758 -45.08 7.29 22.29
C GLU A 758 -45.71 7.03 23.65
N SER A 759 -45.98 8.11 24.39
CA SER A 759 -46.65 8.06 25.69
C SER A 759 -47.41 9.36 25.95
N GLY A 760 -48.30 9.35 26.95
CA GLY A 760 -48.92 10.59 27.46
C GLY A 760 -47.94 11.59 28.11
N GLN A 761 -46.65 11.27 28.17
CA GLN A 761 -45.57 12.16 28.63
C GLN A 761 -44.74 12.73 27.46
N GLY A 762 -44.90 12.22 26.22
CA GLY A 762 -44.14 12.65 25.03
C GLY A 762 -43.61 11.49 24.18
N ARG A 763 -42.80 11.85 23.17
CA ARG A 763 -42.05 10.95 22.29
C ARG A 763 -40.64 10.72 22.85
N THR A 764 -40.19 9.46 22.88
CA THR A 764 -38.85 9.06 23.35
C THR A 764 -38.30 8.01 22.40
N VAL A 765 -37.06 8.15 21.93
CA VAL A 765 -36.36 7.05 21.25
C VAL A 765 -35.63 6.23 22.30
N ASN A 766 -36.10 5.00 22.50
CA ASN A 766 -35.50 4.03 23.41
C ASN A 766 -34.42 3.26 22.66
N VAL A 767 -33.20 3.24 23.19
CA VAL A 767 -32.06 2.51 22.65
C VAL A 767 -31.63 1.40 23.59
N SER A 768 -31.34 0.21 23.05
CA SER A 768 -31.06 -1.00 23.83
C SER A 768 -29.92 -1.81 23.22
N ASN A 769 -28.84 -2.06 23.98
CA ASN A 769 -27.73 -2.90 23.53
C ASN A 769 -27.97 -4.35 23.95
N ARG A 770 -28.36 -5.19 22.99
CA ARG A 770 -28.60 -6.63 23.23
C ARG A 770 -27.33 -7.49 23.20
N SER A 771 -26.15 -6.89 23.04
CA SER A 771 -24.87 -7.60 23.18
C SER A 771 -24.64 -7.93 24.65
N THR A 772 -24.17 -9.13 24.94
CA THR A 772 -23.79 -9.56 26.30
C THR A 772 -22.28 -9.42 26.54
N ALA A 773 -21.51 -8.97 25.54
CA ALA A 773 -20.05 -9.00 25.57
C ALA A 773 -19.37 -7.63 25.40
N ILE A 774 -19.90 -6.74 24.56
CA ILE A 774 -19.34 -5.39 24.39
C ILE A 774 -20.39 -4.29 24.53
N SER A 775 -19.92 -3.12 24.97
CA SER A 775 -20.70 -1.88 24.94
C SER A 775 -21.04 -1.48 23.51
N GLY A 776 -22.13 -0.76 23.34
CA GLY A 776 -22.49 -0.07 22.10
C GLY A 776 -22.55 1.44 22.31
N THR A 777 -22.53 2.17 21.21
CA THR A 777 -22.76 3.62 21.15
C THR A 777 -24.13 3.91 20.55
N ALA A 778 -24.72 5.07 20.86
CA ALA A 778 -25.91 5.59 20.21
C ALA A 778 -25.79 7.12 20.08
N ASP A 779 -25.57 7.59 18.86
CA ASP A 779 -25.34 9.01 18.53
C ASP A 779 -26.47 9.53 17.63
N PHE A 780 -27.06 10.69 17.96
CA PHE A 780 -28.42 11.04 17.50
C PHE A 780 -28.48 12.23 16.52
N TYR A 781 -28.95 11.95 15.30
CA TYR A 781 -29.00 12.86 14.14
C TYR A 781 -30.44 13.06 13.66
N ALA A 782 -30.73 14.20 13.03
CA ALA A 782 -31.94 14.41 12.23
C ALA A 782 -31.76 13.71 10.87
N TRP A 783 -32.60 12.74 10.55
CA TRP A 783 -32.54 12.03 9.28
C TRP A 783 -33.14 12.86 8.15
N GLY A 784 -32.39 13.14 7.08
CA GLY A 784 -32.86 13.96 5.96
C GLY A 784 -32.81 13.28 4.59
N LEU A 785 -31.68 12.65 4.22
CA LEU A 785 -31.53 12.02 2.91
C LEU A 785 -31.76 10.51 2.98
N ARG A 786 -32.35 9.94 1.92
CA ARG A 786 -32.60 8.51 1.75
C ARG A 786 -32.26 8.08 0.34
N GLY A 787 -31.30 7.17 0.21
CA GLY A 787 -30.87 6.61 -1.07
C GLY A 787 -31.50 5.24 -1.37
N ALA A 788 -31.25 4.75 -2.59
CA ALA A 788 -31.87 3.53 -3.12
C ALA A 788 -30.88 2.54 -3.75
N SER A 789 -29.64 2.96 -4.05
CA SER A 789 -28.67 2.17 -4.80
C SER A 789 -28.00 1.11 -3.92
N ARG A 790 -28.27 -0.16 -4.20
CA ARG A 790 -27.76 -1.31 -3.42
C ARG A 790 -26.69 -2.12 -4.13
N THR A 791 -26.28 -1.70 -5.33
CA THR A 791 -25.32 -2.41 -6.19
C THR A 791 -23.87 -2.07 -5.88
N LEU A 792 -23.61 -0.90 -5.27
CA LEU A 792 -22.28 -0.45 -4.87
C LEU A 792 -22.11 -0.58 -3.34
N ALA A 793 -20.90 -0.93 -2.89
CA ALA A 793 -20.59 -0.97 -1.45
C ALA A 793 -20.66 0.43 -0.80
N THR A 794 -20.21 1.43 -1.56
CA THR A 794 -20.29 2.87 -1.29
C THR A 794 -21.68 3.48 -1.55
N GLY A 795 -22.63 2.69 -2.08
CA GLY A 795 -23.98 3.15 -2.44
C GLY A 795 -24.72 3.73 -1.24
N LEU A 796 -25.21 4.96 -1.37
CA LEU A 796 -25.73 5.76 -0.28
C LEU A 796 -27.11 5.24 0.16
N ARG A 797 -27.26 5.06 1.48
CA ARG A 797 -28.49 4.60 2.12
C ARG A 797 -29.21 5.73 2.84
N ALA A 798 -28.48 6.50 3.63
CA ALA A 798 -29.04 7.62 4.39
C ALA A 798 -27.98 8.67 4.75
N VAL A 799 -28.40 9.93 4.86
CA VAL A 799 -27.61 10.97 5.53
C VAL A 799 -28.46 11.64 6.60
N GLY A 800 -27.85 11.86 7.76
CA GLY A 800 -28.44 12.63 8.85
C GLY A 800 -27.47 13.69 9.37
N VAL A 801 -28.01 14.77 9.93
CA VAL A 801 -27.23 15.90 10.47
C VAL A 801 -27.46 16.00 11.97
N GLN A 802 -26.41 16.22 12.75
CA GLN A 802 -26.54 16.74 14.11
C GLN A 802 -25.85 18.09 14.24
N SER A 803 -26.29 18.89 15.21
CA SER A 803 -25.62 20.14 15.54
C SER A 803 -25.57 20.37 17.05
N PHE A 804 -24.45 20.92 17.51
CA PHE A 804 -24.18 21.24 18.91
C PHE A 804 -23.09 22.32 18.99
N ASN A 805 -23.05 23.07 20.09
CA ASN A 805 -22.04 24.10 20.31
C ASN A 805 -20.84 23.52 21.07
N ASP A 806 -19.68 23.47 20.42
CA ASP A 806 -18.39 23.10 21.01
C ASP A 806 -17.73 24.31 21.71
N PRO A 807 -17.17 24.18 22.93
CA PRO A 807 -16.56 25.29 23.65
C PRO A 807 -15.32 25.92 22.99
N ALA A 808 -14.62 25.22 22.09
CA ALA A 808 -13.40 25.70 21.45
C ALA A 808 -13.61 26.14 19.99
N ASN A 809 -14.60 25.56 19.30
CA ASN A 809 -14.81 25.74 17.85
C ASN A 809 -16.17 26.38 17.50
N GLY A 810 -17.07 26.59 18.47
CA GLY A 810 -18.39 27.19 18.25
C GLY A 810 -19.42 26.19 17.72
N GLN A 811 -20.31 26.62 16.81
CA GLN A 811 -21.36 25.74 16.29
C GLN A 811 -20.77 24.67 15.37
N ILE A 812 -20.77 23.43 15.83
CA ILE A 812 -20.36 22.25 15.05
C ILE A 812 -21.57 21.63 14.37
N LEU A 813 -21.37 21.24 13.11
CA LEU A 813 -22.22 20.30 12.40
C LEU A 813 -21.48 18.96 12.27
N VAL A 814 -22.23 17.86 12.27
CA VAL A 814 -21.70 16.55 11.86
C VAL A 814 -22.72 15.90 10.95
N PHE A 815 -22.31 15.61 9.71
CA PHE A 815 -23.07 14.75 8.81
C PHE A 815 -22.67 13.29 9.06
N ALA A 816 -23.64 12.43 9.34
CA ALA A 816 -23.46 10.99 9.28
C ALA A 816 -23.88 10.51 7.90
N VAL A 817 -22.92 10.15 7.05
CA VAL A 817 -23.17 9.54 5.74
C VAL A 817 -23.10 8.02 5.90
N ASN A 818 -24.19 7.32 5.57
CA ASN A 818 -24.28 5.87 5.69
C ASN A 818 -24.59 5.21 4.35
N THR A 819 -23.86 4.13 4.06
CA THR A 819 -23.96 3.30 2.85
C THR A 819 -24.73 2.00 3.10
N PHE A 820 -25.06 1.28 2.02
CA PHE A 820 -25.68 -0.05 2.09
C PHE A 820 -24.67 -1.19 2.32
N GLY A 821 -23.42 -1.04 1.87
CA GLY A 821 -22.39 -2.08 1.93
C GLY A 821 -21.39 -1.90 3.08
N ARG A 822 -20.49 -2.88 3.22
CA ARG A 822 -19.25 -2.71 4.00
C ARG A 822 -18.19 -2.15 3.07
N VAL A 823 -17.51 -1.09 3.51
CA VAL A 823 -16.32 -0.52 2.88
C VAL A 823 -15.14 -0.82 3.81
N SER A 824 -14.12 -1.53 3.30
CA SER A 824 -13.04 -2.07 4.15
C SER A 824 -12.06 -0.99 4.62
N ASN A 825 -11.73 -0.01 3.78
CA ASN A 825 -11.14 1.25 4.22
C ASN A 825 -11.83 2.41 3.49
N GLN A 826 -12.09 3.51 4.21
CA GLN A 826 -12.93 4.61 3.72
C GLN A 826 -12.15 5.60 2.84
N VAL A 827 -10.81 5.59 2.93
CA VAL A 827 -9.90 6.42 2.09
C VAL A 827 -9.91 6.04 0.62
N ASP A 828 -10.43 4.84 0.30
CA ASP A 828 -10.72 4.35 -1.04
C ASP A 828 -11.86 5.12 -1.71
N SER A 829 -12.49 6.08 -1.02
CA SER A 829 -13.68 6.78 -1.47
C SER A 829 -13.68 8.25 -1.06
N VAL A 830 -14.40 9.03 -1.86
CA VAL A 830 -14.76 10.42 -1.55
C VAL A 830 -16.26 10.45 -1.23
N TYR A 831 -16.63 11.20 -0.19
CA TYR A 831 -18.02 11.41 0.22
C TYR A 831 -18.32 12.90 0.28
N ASP A 832 -19.22 13.37 -0.57
CA ASP A 832 -19.52 14.80 -0.72
C ASP A 832 -20.91 15.09 -0.16
N VAL A 833 -21.03 16.18 0.61
CA VAL A 833 -22.31 16.75 1.01
C VAL A 833 -22.40 18.17 0.44
N LEU A 834 -23.04 18.28 -0.73
CA LEU A 834 -23.23 19.53 -1.44
C LEU A 834 -24.33 20.36 -0.75
N VAL A 835 -24.00 21.60 -0.38
CA VAL A 835 -24.84 22.50 0.42
C VAL A 835 -25.27 23.73 -0.40
N ASP A 836 -26.59 23.95 -0.42
CA ASP A 836 -27.28 25.12 -0.95
C ASP A 836 -27.72 26.00 0.22
N LEU A 837 -27.12 27.19 0.38
CA LEU A 837 -27.42 28.17 1.42
C LEU A 837 -28.47 29.20 0.98
N ASN A 838 -28.61 29.41 -0.32
CA ASN A 838 -29.33 30.54 -0.89
C ASN A 838 -30.77 30.18 -1.35
N GLY A 839 -30.99 28.92 -1.75
CA GLY A 839 -32.27 28.33 -2.13
C GLY A 839 -32.55 28.23 -3.63
N ASP A 840 -31.58 28.53 -4.51
CA ASP A 840 -31.74 28.45 -5.97
C ASP A 840 -31.63 27.04 -6.55
N GLY A 841 -31.10 26.08 -5.77
CA GLY A 841 -30.91 24.68 -6.17
C GLY A 841 -29.53 24.37 -6.76
N VAL A 842 -28.58 25.33 -6.72
CA VAL A 842 -27.15 25.12 -6.97
C VAL A 842 -26.43 25.05 -5.62
N ALA A 843 -25.37 24.25 -5.52
CA ALA A 843 -24.56 24.18 -4.32
C ALA A 843 -23.60 25.39 -4.23
N ASP A 844 -23.66 26.11 -3.10
CA ASP A 844 -22.71 27.18 -2.75
C ASP A 844 -21.39 26.59 -2.21
N TYR A 845 -21.49 25.44 -1.53
CA TYR A 845 -20.38 24.75 -0.85
C TYR A 845 -20.39 23.25 -1.10
N ASP A 846 -19.22 22.64 -1.07
CA ASP A 846 -19.02 21.21 -0.91
C ASP A 846 -18.39 20.91 0.46
N ILE A 847 -18.86 19.85 1.11
CA ILE A 847 -18.30 19.30 2.34
C ILE A 847 -17.79 17.91 1.97
N GLU A 848 -16.55 17.86 1.51
CA GLU A 848 -15.87 16.65 1.03
C GLU A 848 -15.27 15.90 2.23
N ALA A 849 -15.38 14.57 2.26
CA ALA A 849 -14.55 13.71 3.09
C ALA A 849 -13.75 12.73 2.23
N ALA A 850 -12.42 12.88 2.28
CA ALA A 850 -11.46 12.12 1.48
C ALA A 850 -10.15 11.92 2.28
N ASP A 851 -9.17 11.26 1.68
CA ASP A 851 -7.86 11.07 2.30
C ASP A 851 -7.06 12.39 2.42
N LEU A 852 -6.55 12.66 3.63
CA LEU A 852 -5.75 13.84 3.96
C LEU A 852 -4.51 14.00 3.07
N GLY A 853 -3.89 12.91 2.66
CA GLY A 853 -2.73 12.91 1.79
C GLY A 853 -3.08 13.29 0.35
N LEU A 854 -4.16 12.73 -0.21
CA LEU A 854 -4.67 13.13 -1.53
C LEU A 854 -5.01 14.63 -1.56
N LEU A 855 -5.71 15.12 -0.52
CA LEU A 855 -6.09 16.53 -0.40
C LEU A 855 -4.90 17.49 -0.23
N THR A 856 -3.77 17.07 0.37
CA THR A 856 -2.63 17.95 0.71
C THR A 856 -1.34 17.71 -0.06
N GLY A 857 -1.23 16.63 -0.83
CA GLY A 857 0.02 16.23 -1.49
C GLY A 857 -0.09 15.17 -2.59
N GLY A 858 -1.29 14.72 -2.96
CA GLY A 858 -1.51 13.81 -4.09
C GLY A 858 -1.17 12.33 -3.86
N SER A 859 -0.72 11.94 -2.67
CA SER A 859 -0.44 10.54 -2.29
C SER A 859 -1.13 10.18 -0.97
N THR A 860 -1.62 8.95 -0.82
CA THR A 860 -2.50 8.58 0.31
C THR A 860 -1.79 8.54 1.66
N ARG A 861 -2.48 8.94 2.74
CA ARG A 861 -2.00 8.88 4.13
C ARG A 861 -2.80 7.95 5.05
N GLY A 862 -3.89 7.35 4.56
CA GLY A 862 -4.73 6.43 5.32
C GLY A 862 -5.54 7.12 6.41
N GLN A 863 -5.85 8.40 6.24
CA GLN A 863 -6.56 9.22 7.23
C GLN A 863 -7.63 10.05 6.53
N MET A 864 -8.90 9.70 6.75
CA MET A 864 -10.02 10.51 6.27
C MET A 864 -10.07 11.84 7.02
N VAL A 865 -10.15 12.93 6.26
CA VAL A 865 -10.34 14.30 6.76
C VAL A 865 -11.54 14.93 6.05
N VAL A 866 -12.23 15.81 6.74
CA VAL A 866 -13.26 16.67 6.15
C VAL A 866 -12.59 17.92 5.61
N ALA A 867 -12.94 18.31 4.39
CA ALA A 867 -12.66 19.61 3.81
C ALA A 867 -13.98 20.34 3.51
N VAL A 868 -13.95 21.67 3.53
CA VAL A 868 -15.06 22.51 3.10
C VAL A 868 -14.56 23.38 1.96
N PHE A 869 -15.14 23.22 0.77
CA PHE A 869 -14.84 24.02 -0.41
C PHE A 869 -15.96 25.01 -0.70
N ASN A 870 -15.62 26.27 -0.97
CA ASN A 870 -16.54 27.25 -1.50
C ASN A 870 -16.54 27.18 -3.04
N LEU A 871 -17.63 26.67 -3.62
CA LEU A 871 -17.68 26.32 -5.05
C LEU A 871 -17.63 27.55 -5.99
N ALA A 872 -17.98 28.73 -5.48
CA ALA A 872 -17.89 30.00 -6.23
C ALA A 872 -16.46 30.56 -6.33
N THR A 873 -15.53 30.14 -5.46
CA THR A 873 -14.14 30.66 -5.44
C THR A 873 -13.08 29.58 -5.63
N GLY A 874 -13.41 28.30 -5.47
CA GLY A 874 -12.47 27.18 -5.47
C GLY A 874 -11.56 27.13 -4.22
N ALA A 875 -11.72 28.06 -3.28
CA ALA A 875 -11.01 28.03 -2.01
C ALA A 875 -11.64 26.99 -1.07
N GLY A 876 -10.80 26.23 -0.36
CA GLY A 876 -11.28 25.29 0.66
C GLY A 876 -10.37 25.17 1.87
N THR A 877 -10.93 24.63 2.94
CA THR A 877 -10.36 24.58 4.29
C THR A 877 -10.41 23.16 4.83
N LEU A 878 -9.32 22.68 5.42
CA LEU A 878 -9.31 21.42 6.18
C LEU A 878 -9.95 21.62 7.55
N GLU A 879 -10.97 20.82 7.81
CA GLU A 879 -11.76 20.84 9.02
C GLU A 879 -11.23 19.85 10.05
N PHE A 880 -11.79 18.65 10.13
CA PHE A 880 -11.50 17.68 11.17
C PHE A 880 -11.22 16.30 10.58
N LEU A 881 -10.47 15.46 11.28
CA LEU A 881 -10.41 14.02 10.95
C LEU A 881 -11.80 13.41 11.07
N ALA A 882 -12.25 12.72 10.01
CA ALA A 882 -13.55 12.09 9.96
C ALA A 882 -13.56 10.77 10.75
N THR A 883 -14.67 10.45 11.43
CA THR A 883 -14.81 9.14 12.08
C THR A 883 -15.21 8.13 11.01
N ALA A 884 -14.22 7.51 10.40
CA ALA A 884 -14.34 6.67 9.22
C ALA A 884 -13.73 5.27 9.47
N PRO A 885 -14.38 4.42 10.29
CA PRO A 885 -13.78 3.15 10.72
C PRO A 885 -13.60 2.16 9.56
N THR A 886 -12.48 1.44 9.58
CA THR A 886 -12.23 0.28 8.72
C THR A 886 -13.30 -0.78 8.91
N ASP A 887 -13.66 -1.44 7.81
CA ASP A 887 -14.80 -2.35 7.71
C ASP A 887 -16.07 -1.68 8.26
N GLY A 888 -16.34 -0.47 7.77
CA GLY A 888 -17.46 0.37 8.16
C GLY A 888 -18.52 0.45 7.07
N SER A 889 -19.63 1.12 7.39
CA SER A 889 -20.69 1.53 6.47
C SER A 889 -21.19 2.95 6.77
N THR A 890 -20.52 3.67 7.68
CA THR A 890 -20.88 5.02 8.11
C THR A 890 -19.62 5.84 8.31
N VAL A 891 -19.58 7.02 7.69
CA VAL A 891 -18.56 8.07 7.91
C VAL A 891 -19.24 9.21 8.66
N LEU A 892 -18.57 9.73 9.70
CA LEU A 892 -18.99 10.96 10.38
C LEU A 892 -18.10 12.11 9.95
N MET A 893 -18.72 13.17 9.42
CA MET A 893 -18.08 14.33 8.80
C MET A 893 -18.32 15.59 9.67
N PRO A 894 -17.48 15.83 10.69
CA PRO A 894 -17.54 17.04 11.51
C PRO A 894 -16.95 18.27 10.81
N LEU A 895 -17.61 19.43 10.98
CA LEU A 895 -17.15 20.75 10.53
C LEU A 895 -17.64 21.88 11.45
N VAL A 896 -16.94 23.03 11.42
CA VAL A 896 -17.42 24.32 11.92
C VAL A 896 -18.46 24.88 10.94
N ALA A 897 -19.67 25.17 11.43
CA ALA A 897 -20.77 25.64 10.59
C ALA A 897 -20.44 26.95 9.84
N ALA A 898 -19.72 27.87 10.50
CA ALA A 898 -19.37 29.17 9.95
C ALA A 898 -18.38 29.10 8.77
N ASP A 899 -17.51 28.09 8.73
CA ASP A 899 -16.53 27.92 7.64
C ASP A 899 -17.21 27.40 6.35
N ALA A 900 -18.39 26.78 6.48
CA ALA A 900 -19.35 26.52 5.40
C ALA A 900 -20.42 27.63 5.22
N GLY A 901 -20.19 28.85 5.74
CA GLY A 901 -21.09 29.99 5.63
C GLY A 901 -22.37 29.95 6.47
N ILE A 902 -22.62 28.85 7.21
CA ILE A 902 -23.83 28.64 8.01
C ILE A 902 -23.71 29.37 9.34
N THR A 903 -24.59 30.34 9.58
CA THR A 903 -24.51 31.26 10.73
C THR A 903 -25.86 31.42 11.42
N SER A 904 -25.90 32.01 12.63
CA SER A 904 -27.18 32.31 13.29
C SER A 904 -28.04 33.32 12.50
N ALA A 905 -27.43 34.08 11.57
CA ALA A 905 -28.13 34.98 10.64
C ALA A 905 -28.70 34.26 9.41
N ASN A 906 -27.94 33.32 8.80
CA ASN A 906 -28.48 32.36 7.83
C ASN A 906 -28.35 30.91 8.35
N PRO A 907 -29.30 30.45 9.19
CA PRO A 907 -29.15 29.19 9.91
C PRO A 907 -29.70 27.97 9.17
N ARG A 908 -30.28 28.16 7.96
CA ARG A 908 -30.93 27.10 7.17
C ARG A 908 -30.20 26.86 5.87
N PHE A 909 -30.22 25.61 5.43
CA PHE A 909 -29.66 25.19 4.16
C PHE A 909 -30.42 23.99 3.59
N SER A 910 -30.37 23.82 2.27
CA SER A 910 -30.68 22.57 1.58
C SER A 910 -29.39 21.77 1.38
N TYR A 911 -29.46 20.45 1.28
CA TYR A 911 -28.30 19.62 0.96
C TYR A 911 -28.67 18.33 0.22
N VAL A 912 -27.75 17.88 -0.63
CA VAL A 912 -27.74 16.56 -1.29
C VAL A 912 -26.44 15.84 -0.92
N ALA A 913 -26.25 14.59 -1.35
CA ALA A 913 -25.01 13.86 -1.11
C ALA A 913 -24.67 12.91 -2.25
N GLN A 914 -23.38 12.69 -2.47
CA GLN A 914 -22.85 11.71 -3.44
C GLN A 914 -21.65 10.96 -2.84
N SER A 915 -21.31 9.82 -3.44
CA SER A 915 -20.10 9.06 -3.13
C SER A 915 -19.40 8.61 -4.40
N LEU A 916 -18.08 8.63 -4.38
CA LEU A 916 -17.18 8.19 -5.44
C LEU A 916 -16.24 7.13 -4.86
N ASP A 917 -16.17 5.96 -5.48
CA ASP A 917 -15.07 5.01 -5.26
C ASP A 917 -13.89 5.41 -6.17
N LEU A 918 -12.73 5.74 -5.57
CA LEU A 918 -11.60 6.35 -6.27
C LEU A 918 -10.90 5.39 -7.25
N PHE A 919 -11.03 4.08 -7.04
CA PHE A 919 -10.34 3.07 -7.83
C PHE A 919 -11.20 2.57 -9.00
N SER A 920 -12.46 2.21 -8.75
CA SER A 920 -13.40 1.77 -9.77
C SER A 920 -14.03 2.92 -10.57
N GLY A 921 -13.97 4.15 -10.06
CA GLY A 921 -14.68 5.31 -10.62
C GLY A 921 -16.21 5.22 -10.46
N ALA A 922 -16.71 4.33 -9.61
CA ALA A 922 -18.14 4.14 -9.40
C ALA A 922 -18.73 5.28 -8.55
N VAL A 923 -19.79 5.93 -9.06
CA VAL A 923 -20.47 7.05 -8.39
C VAL A 923 -21.93 6.73 -8.12
N ASP A 924 -22.40 7.06 -6.91
CA ASP A 924 -23.80 7.06 -6.47
C ASP A 924 -24.21 8.43 -5.88
N ALA A 925 -25.49 8.81 -5.98
CA ALA A 925 -25.97 10.11 -5.52
C ALA A 925 -27.44 10.13 -5.05
N ILE A 926 -27.73 10.93 -4.03
CA ILE A 926 -29.08 11.24 -3.55
C ILE A 926 -29.43 12.68 -3.98
N THR A 927 -29.99 12.82 -5.18
CA THR A 927 -30.28 14.13 -5.79
C THR A 927 -31.55 14.83 -5.29
N THR A 928 -32.35 14.20 -4.42
CA THR A 928 -33.52 14.82 -3.79
C THR A 928 -33.07 15.56 -2.54
N PRO A 929 -33.14 16.91 -2.48
CA PRO A 929 -32.55 17.68 -1.40
C PRO A 929 -33.33 17.54 -0.08
N ALA A 930 -32.57 17.34 1.00
CA ALA A 930 -33.04 17.52 2.36
C ALA A 930 -32.82 18.98 2.81
N ARG A 931 -33.40 19.36 3.96
CA ARG A 931 -33.22 20.69 4.56
C ARG A 931 -33.00 20.61 6.06
N PHE A 932 -32.11 21.43 6.59
CA PHE A 932 -31.78 21.46 8.02
C PHE A 932 -31.65 22.90 8.55
N ASN A 933 -31.63 23.03 9.88
CA ASN A 933 -31.38 24.28 10.58
C ASN A 933 -30.33 24.02 11.68
N ALA A 934 -29.19 24.69 11.60
CA ALA A 934 -28.03 24.44 12.46
C ALA A 934 -28.19 24.96 13.91
N PHE A 935 -29.13 25.88 14.18
CA PHE A 935 -29.23 26.58 15.47
C PHE A 935 -30.57 26.33 16.20
N ASP A 936 -31.62 26.00 15.47
CA ASP A 936 -32.94 25.60 16.00
C ASP A 936 -33.48 24.46 15.13
N GLY A 937 -33.11 23.22 15.46
CA GLY A 937 -33.44 22.04 14.64
C GLY A 937 -34.92 21.67 14.68
N SER A 938 -35.44 21.12 13.57
CA SER A 938 -36.81 20.61 13.49
C SER A 938 -37.08 19.41 14.41
N VAL A 939 -36.04 18.64 14.72
CA VAL A 939 -36.02 17.56 15.72
C VAL A 939 -34.75 17.67 16.58
N SER A 940 -34.79 17.14 17.80
CA SER A 940 -33.62 17.10 18.69
C SER A 940 -32.49 16.21 18.16
N THR A 941 -31.27 16.75 18.15
CA THR A 941 -30.02 16.06 17.77
C THR A 941 -28.96 16.26 18.85
N GLY A 942 -27.74 15.75 18.67
CA GLY A 942 -26.62 16.09 19.55
C GLY A 942 -26.53 15.27 20.84
N ALA A 943 -27.46 14.35 21.09
CA ALA A 943 -27.36 13.39 22.18
C ALA A 943 -26.39 12.25 21.82
N TYR A 944 -25.63 11.79 22.82
CA TYR A 944 -24.72 10.65 22.71
C TYR A 944 -24.87 9.76 23.95
N VAL A 945 -25.04 8.45 23.75
CA VAL A 945 -25.23 7.49 24.85
C VAL A 945 -24.29 6.29 24.67
N VAL A 946 -23.55 5.95 25.73
CA VAL A 946 -22.82 4.68 25.84
C VAL A 946 -23.74 3.66 26.51
N LEU A 947 -23.89 2.49 25.88
CA LEU A 947 -24.77 1.40 26.32
C LEU A 947 -23.94 0.16 26.67
N PRO A 948 -23.59 -0.06 27.94
CA PRO A 948 -22.96 -1.31 28.39
C PRO A 948 -23.77 -2.57 28.02
N PRO A 949 -23.17 -3.76 28.04
CA PRO A 949 -23.85 -5.01 27.70
C PRO A 949 -25.21 -5.20 28.41
N GLY A 950 -26.25 -5.53 27.64
CA GLY A 950 -27.60 -5.77 28.15
C GLY A 950 -28.38 -4.52 28.63
N THR A 951 -27.83 -3.31 28.52
CA THR A 951 -28.48 -2.09 29.03
C THR A 951 -29.43 -1.43 28.03
N SER A 952 -30.22 -0.46 28.51
CA SER A 952 -31.10 0.37 27.68
C SER A 952 -31.27 1.78 28.26
N ALA A 953 -31.53 2.77 27.42
CA ALA A 953 -31.72 4.17 27.80
C ALA A 953 -32.78 4.86 26.91
N GLY A 954 -33.59 5.72 27.50
CA GLY A 954 -34.56 6.54 26.76
C GLY A 954 -34.04 7.95 26.51
N VAL A 955 -33.94 8.36 25.25
CA VAL A 955 -33.59 9.72 24.83
C VAL A 955 -34.86 10.46 24.38
N PRO A 956 -35.30 11.53 25.08
CA PRO A 956 -36.46 12.32 24.67
C PRO A 956 -36.33 12.89 23.25
N LEU A 957 -37.39 12.76 22.44
CA LEU A 957 -37.45 13.29 21.08
C LEU A 957 -38.32 14.56 21.04
N ILE A 958 -37.65 15.71 21.00
CA ILE A 958 -38.31 17.02 20.88
C ILE A 958 -38.52 17.34 19.40
N ILE A 959 -39.71 17.82 19.04
CA ILE A 959 -40.07 18.19 17.65
C ILE A 959 -40.51 19.66 17.62
N ASN A 960 -39.72 20.51 16.98
CA ASN A 960 -40.09 21.91 16.75
C ASN A 960 -41.09 21.98 15.58
N ARG A 961 -42.39 21.87 15.89
CA ARG A 961 -43.50 21.91 14.91
C ARG A 961 -43.57 23.18 14.05
N ARG A 962 -42.92 24.29 14.45
CA ARG A 962 -42.83 25.51 13.63
C ARG A 962 -41.75 25.37 12.57
N GLU A 963 -40.63 24.78 12.93
CA GLU A 963 -39.46 24.65 12.08
C GLU A 963 -39.51 23.42 11.17
N PHE A 964 -40.12 22.32 11.63
CA PHE A 964 -40.38 21.11 10.84
C PHE A 964 -41.16 21.40 9.54
N ARG A 965 -41.94 22.47 9.48
CA ARG A 965 -42.64 22.93 8.25
C ARG A 965 -41.72 23.59 7.21
N LYS A 966 -40.46 23.89 7.55
CA LYS A 966 -39.45 24.51 6.69
C LYS A 966 -38.30 23.54 6.37
N THR A 967 -37.88 22.80 7.39
CA THR A 967 -36.75 21.85 7.37
C THR A 967 -37.22 20.48 7.89
N PRO A 968 -38.16 19.81 7.20
CA PRO A 968 -38.72 18.54 7.65
C PRO A 968 -37.64 17.46 7.71
N ALA A 969 -37.64 16.68 8.78
CA ALA A 969 -36.79 15.49 8.92
C ALA A 969 -37.64 14.23 8.68
N LEU A 970 -37.09 13.26 7.97
CA LEU A 970 -37.72 11.94 7.74
C LEU A 970 -37.85 11.12 9.04
N GLY A 971 -37.09 11.50 10.07
CA GLY A 971 -37.07 10.83 11.36
C GLY A 971 -35.82 11.19 12.17
N GLN A 972 -35.47 10.30 13.09
CA GLN A 972 -34.20 10.35 13.81
C GLN A 972 -33.29 9.20 13.34
N MET A 973 -32.03 9.51 13.04
CA MET A 973 -31.00 8.54 12.68
C MET A 973 -30.10 8.33 13.90
N VAL A 974 -29.99 7.09 14.36
CA VAL A 974 -29.14 6.73 15.51
C VAL A 974 -27.96 5.91 15.01
N VAL A 975 -26.75 6.47 15.14
CA VAL A 975 -25.50 5.82 14.72
C VAL A 975 -24.93 4.97 15.85
N SER A 976 -24.45 3.78 15.50
CA SER A 976 -23.66 2.89 16.35
C SER A 976 -22.61 2.18 15.48
N LEU A 977 -21.32 2.48 15.65
CA LEU A 977 -20.28 2.01 14.72
C LEU A 977 -19.94 0.52 14.92
N GLU A 978 -20.34 -0.03 16.07
CA GLU A 978 -20.29 -1.44 16.42
C GLU A 978 -21.55 -2.20 15.94
N ASN A 979 -22.56 -1.53 15.35
CA ASN A 979 -23.71 -2.19 14.70
C ASN A 979 -23.37 -2.74 13.29
N ARG A 980 -24.31 -3.48 12.65
CA ARG A 980 -24.03 -4.26 11.42
C ARG A 980 -23.66 -3.37 10.24
N THR A 981 -22.54 -3.69 9.59
CA THR A 981 -22.05 -2.95 8.40
C THR A 981 -23.00 -3.13 7.21
N GLN A 982 -23.21 -4.38 6.81
CA GLN A 982 -24.15 -4.76 5.76
C GLN A 982 -25.56 -4.23 6.03
N GLN A 983 -26.21 -3.71 4.98
CA GLN A 983 -27.55 -3.11 4.99
C GLN A 983 -27.64 -1.83 5.85
N GLY A 984 -26.50 -1.22 6.20
CA GLY A 984 -26.39 0.01 6.98
C GLY A 984 -26.96 -0.09 8.39
N GLY A 985 -26.83 -1.25 9.04
CA GLY A 985 -27.26 -1.44 10.43
C GLY A 985 -26.56 -0.51 11.42
N GLN A 986 -25.37 0.01 11.08
CA GLN A 986 -24.68 1.08 11.80
C GLN A 986 -25.49 2.39 11.89
N ALA A 987 -26.48 2.60 11.01
CA ALA A 987 -27.40 3.73 11.07
C ALA A 987 -28.86 3.23 11.18
N LEU A 988 -29.36 3.24 12.42
CA LEU A 988 -30.73 2.88 12.74
C LEU A 988 -31.65 4.05 12.37
N LEU A 989 -32.53 3.84 11.41
CA LEU A 989 -33.45 4.87 10.93
C LEU A 989 -34.79 4.71 11.66
N VAL A 990 -35.10 5.66 12.53
CA VAL A 990 -36.34 5.70 13.31
C VAL A 990 -37.25 6.73 12.64
N PRO A 991 -38.24 6.31 11.82
CA PRO A 991 -39.10 7.24 11.11
C PRO A 991 -39.94 8.07 12.08
N LEU A 992 -40.33 9.25 11.63
CA LEU A 992 -41.47 9.98 12.18
C LEU A 992 -42.65 9.74 11.24
N ASP A 993 -43.55 8.84 11.62
CA ASP A 993 -44.78 8.60 10.88
C ASP A 993 -45.64 9.90 10.85
N ASP A 994 -46.29 10.14 9.70
CA ASP A 994 -46.99 11.40 9.33
C ASP A 994 -48.16 11.82 10.26
#